data_AF-A0A355CIP9-F1
#
_entry.id   AF-A0A355CIP9-F1
#
_cell.length_a   1.000
_cell.length_b   1.000
_cell.length_c   1.000
_cell.angle_alpha   90.00
_cell.angle_beta   90.00
_cell.angle_gamma   90.00
#
_symmetry.space_group_name_H-M   'P 1'
#
loop_
_entity.id
_entity.type
_entity.pdbx_description
1 polymer ?
#
loop_
_entity_poly.entity_id
_entity_poly.type
_entity_poly.pdbx_seq_one_letter_code
_entity_poly.pdbx_strand_id
1 'polypeptide(L)'
;MINSFSQPIYCQNPSCPEPRNTFGSQHCAACETELIYRYLWVVEPSVEEIPAGTVIADRYFVIAPQIWLESRPDLLPIAPEELPDAIAPYLHLYPQRLHTPEVYGFCPLGEAAETAIALLLENVPIDTYGGLYPSILEAWSQTTAVRQVYWLWQMLQLWTPLSEQGVASSLLVPENLRVEGSRVRLLQLYKGNYQPTLRDLGDVWSGLVESARPQVQSRLGEICLFLRRSSMNLEAIALELNELLLEQAAQLPLDLDVFGLTDIGPQRSHNEDSCYPTTADLKSIKTAGNDKLIPYLTIVCDGVGGHEGGEIASQLAVQSLKALIQNFLAEIAEQDELMTPAMVIKQLEEIVRVVNNVISAQNNEQGKELRERMGTTLVMALQLPQKVKVVSEDLLLNNSHELYLVNVGDSRAYWISENSCQRLTVDDDVASREVRLGHSLYWEAQNRNDAGALTQALGTRDGDFLHPTIQRFMIEDEGLLLLCSDGLSDNNWVEQSWASYGPAVLKGEMSLEAAVQSLIQLANEKNGYDNTSVVATHCRMSPERLVLFDPKSVSAPVSAPRLASISLPMSGPMSASIPESQLSESSKQLLYPETNTPQQPAQKQQRLKLLLSVLGVLGLMLAGLALGLWVRNRPTPEPVPEQLPPPPESPAPNPQQSPSPTAESPKSSPSPTTETPPP
;
A
#
# COMPACT_ATOMS: atom_id res chain seq x y z
N MET A 1 -3.97 34.20 10.66
CA MET A 1 -4.16 35.62 11.05
C MET A 1 -3.57 35.82 12.45
N ILE A 2 -2.23 35.87 12.60
CA ILE A 2 -1.59 35.86 13.93
C ILE A 2 -0.33 36.74 13.94
N ASN A 3 -0.48 38.05 14.16
CA ASN A 3 0.65 39.01 14.20
C ASN A 3 1.23 39.23 15.61
N SER A 4 0.93 38.35 16.56
CA SER A 4 1.35 38.50 17.96
C SER A 4 1.54 37.16 18.69
N PHE A 5 2.01 36.12 18.01
CA PHE A 5 2.39 34.85 18.65
C PHE A 5 3.70 35.09 19.42
N SER A 6 3.62 35.25 20.75
CA SER A 6 4.76 35.52 21.62
C SER A 6 5.34 34.28 22.31
N GLN A 7 4.62 33.15 22.23
CA GLN A 7 5.09 31.88 22.78
C GLN A 7 6.17 31.26 21.87
N PRO A 8 7.14 30.54 22.43
CA PRO A 8 8.13 29.83 21.63
C PRO A 8 7.58 28.52 21.06
N ILE A 9 8.22 28.04 20.00
CA ILE A 9 8.17 26.64 19.55
C ILE A 9 9.48 25.97 19.93
N TYR A 10 9.45 24.80 20.54
CA TYR A 10 10.65 24.08 20.96
C TYR A 10 11.17 23.14 19.87
N CYS A 11 12.49 23.00 19.79
CA CYS A 11 13.14 22.07 18.87
C CYS A 11 13.06 20.65 19.41
N GLN A 12 12.59 19.72 18.57
CA GLN A 12 12.52 18.29 18.85
C GLN A 12 13.88 17.60 19.10
N ASN A 13 14.99 18.23 18.73
CA ASN A 13 16.33 17.64 18.87
C ASN A 13 16.77 17.64 20.34
N PRO A 14 16.91 16.47 21.00
CA PRO A 14 17.23 16.39 22.44
C PRO A 14 18.67 16.83 22.77
N SER A 15 19.52 17.02 21.75
CA SER A 15 20.88 17.57 21.89
C SER A 15 20.97 19.06 21.57
N CYS A 16 19.84 19.74 21.33
CA CYS A 16 19.84 21.17 21.03
C CYS A 16 20.23 22.01 22.26
N PRO A 17 21.25 22.88 22.18
CA PRO A 17 21.72 23.66 23.34
C PRO A 17 20.75 24.80 23.72
N GLU A 18 20.03 25.36 22.75
CA GLU A 18 18.99 26.38 22.96
C GLU A 18 17.74 26.01 22.15
N PRO A 19 16.89 25.08 22.64
CA PRO A 19 15.77 24.55 21.87
C PRO A 19 14.63 25.56 21.67
N ARG A 20 14.68 26.76 22.26
CA ARG A 20 13.60 27.75 22.25
C ARG A 20 13.64 28.62 20.98
N ASN A 21 12.70 28.45 20.06
CA ASN A 21 12.64 29.18 18.79
C ASN A 21 11.41 30.10 18.70
N THR A 22 11.43 31.02 17.73
CA THR A 22 10.29 31.92 17.45
C THR A 22 9.29 31.22 16.54
N PHE A 23 7.99 31.30 16.85
CA PHE A 23 6.93 30.77 15.99
C PHE A 23 7.02 31.31 14.54
N GLY A 24 6.81 30.44 13.56
CA GLY A 24 7.01 30.72 12.13
C GLY A 24 8.44 30.50 11.63
N SER A 25 9.39 30.14 12.49
CA SER A 25 10.71 29.67 12.07
C SER A 25 10.61 28.25 11.51
N GLN A 26 11.21 27.99 10.35
CA GLN A 26 11.26 26.64 9.76
C GLN A 26 12.37 25.76 10.38
N HIS A 27 13.51 26.36 10.72
CA HIS A 27 14.67 25.66 11.27
C HIS A 27 15.04 26.24 12.63
N CYS A 28 15.62 25.42 13.50
CA CYS A 28 16.09 25.85 14.81
C CYS A 28 17.32 26.76 14.70
N ALA A 29 17.26 27.94 15.33
CA ALA A 29 18.33 28.93 15.28
C ALA A 29 19.65 28.49 15.95
N ALA A 30 19.62 27.42 16.76
CA ALA A 30 20.77 26.94 17.54
C ALA A 30 21.41 25.64 17.01
N CYS A 31 20.70 24.86 16.19
CA CYS A 31 21.18 23.57 15.69
C CYS A 31 20.72 23.21 14.26
N GLU A 32 20.08 24.15 13.55
CA GLU A 32 19.58 24.03 12.17
C GLU A 32 18.58 22.88 11.92
N THR A 33 18.17 22.13 12.95
CA THR A 33 17.16 21.07 12.83
C THR A 33 15.79 21.66 12.50
N GLU A 34 15.06 21.06 11.57
CA GLU A 34 13.70 21.49 11.18
C GLU A 34 12.72 21.44 12.37
N LEU A 35 11.80 22.42 12.41
CA LEU A 35 10.83 22.63 13.47
C LEU A 35 9.45 22.12 13.04
N ILE A 36 8.99 21.04 13.69
CA ILE A 36 7.67 20.46 13.43
C ILE A 36 6.56 21.28 14.10
N TYR A 37 5.58 21.69 13.31
CA TYR A 37 4.34 22.32 13.78
C TYR A 37 3.22 21.27 13.79
N ARG A 38 3.10 20.49 14.87
CA ARG A 38 2.07 19.45 15.00
C ARG A 38 0.78 20.05 15.55
N TYR A 39 -0.20 20.25 14.68
CA TYR A 39 -1.55 20.63 15.07
C TYR A 39 -2.36 19.38 15.46
N LEU A 40 -3.09 19.49 16.55
CA LEU A 40 -3.84 18.41 17.19
C LEU A 40 -5.32 18.79 17.25
N TRP A 41 -6.20 17.82 17.02
CA TRP A 41 -7.63 17.95 17.28
C TRP A 41 -7.94 17.47 18.71
N VAL A 42 -8.84 18.18 19.40
CA VAL A 42 -9.09 17.96 20.83
C VAL A 42 -10.52 17.49 21.08
N VAL A 43 -10.65 16.26 21.56
CA VAL A 43 -11.94 15.59 21.79
C VAL A 43 -12.37 15.76 23.24
N GLU A 44 -12.87 16.95 23.58
CA GLU A 44 -13.50 17.26 24.87
C GLU A 44 -14.40 18.51 24.72
N PRO A 45 -15.73 18.41 24.86
CA PRO A 45 -16.64 19.53 24.58
C PRO A 45 -16.37 20.81 25.37
N SER A 46 -15.83 20.72 26.59
CA SER A 46 -15.48 21.89 27.40
C SER A 46 -14.32 22.72 26.84
N VAL A 47 -13.56 22.23 25.85
CA VAL A 47 -12.48 23.01 25.22
C VAL A 47 -12.96 23.99 24.14
N GLU A 48 -14.22 23.92 23.70
CA GLU A 48 -14.78 24.86 22.71
C GLU A 48 -14.83 26.31 23.24
N GLU A 49 -14.99 26.49 24.55
CA GLU A 49 -15.05 27.81 25.20
C GLU A 49 -13.66 28.42 25.48
N ILE A 50 -12.56 27.67 25.27
CA ILE A 50 -11.21 28.13 25.60
C ILE A 50 -10.71 29.14 24.55
N PRO A 51 -10.33 30.38 24.92
CA PRO A 51 -9.90 31.39 23.95
C PRO A 51 -8.63 30.99 23.18
N ALA A 52 -8.64 31.24 21.87
CA ALA A 52 -7.41 31.21 21.08
C ALA A 52 -6.37 32.20 21.63
N GLY A 53 -5.11 31.77 21.73
CA GLY A 53 -4.05 32.48 22.45
C GLY A 53 -3.75 31.93 23.85
N THR A 54 -4.61 31.08 24.41
CA THR A 54 -4.35 30.40 25.69
C THR A 54 -3.26 29.33 25.54
N VAL A 55 -2.47 29.12 26.60
CA VAL A 55 -1.58 27.95 26.75
C VAL A 55 -2.18 27.02 27.80
N ILE A 56 -2.25 25.72 27.49
CA ILE A 56 -2.74 24.66 28.37
C ILE A 56 -1.55 23.76 28.78
N ALA A 57 -1.48 23.42 30.06
CA ALA A 57 -0.44 22.56 30.66
C ALA A 57 1.01 22.95 30.31
N ASP A 58 1.29 24.26 30.16
CA ASP A 58 2.57 24.84 29.71
C ASP A 58 3.14 24.23 28.40
N ARG A 59 2.25 23.64 27.58
CA ARG A 59 2.61 22.78 26.45
C ARG A 59 1.81 23.04 25.18
N TYR A 60 0.48 23.10 25.28
CA TYR A 60 -0.39 23.18 24.11
C TYR A 60 -0.89 24.61 23.92
N PHE A 61 -0.73 25.18 22.72
CA PHE A 61 -1.23 26.52 22.40
C PHE A 61 -2.55 26.45 21.62
N VAL A 62 -3.59 27.13 22.09
CA VAL A 62 -4.91 27.12 21.43
C VAL A 62 -4.89 28.03 20.20
N ILE A 63 -4.96 27.44 19.01
CA ILE A 63 -4.98 28.16 17.71
C ILE A 63 -6.42 28.56 17.36
N ALA A 64 -7.36 27.64 17.56
CA ALA A 64 -8.80 27.81 17.37
C ALA A 64 -9.55 26.83 18.30
N PRO A 65 -10.89 26.90 18.43
CA PRO A 65 -11.66 25.89 19.16
C PRO A 65 -11.31 24.48 18.67
N GLN A 66 -11.03 23.57 19.61
CA GLN A 66 -10.56 22.21 19.37
C GLN A 66 -9.25 22.03 18.57
N ILE A 67 -8.57 23.10 18.12
CA ILE A 67 -7.32 23.01 17.35
C ILE A 67 -6.18 23.60 18.17
N TRP A 68 -5.32 22.71 18.68
CA TRP A 68 -4.18 23.08 19.52
C TRP A 68 -2.86 22.77 18.79
N LEU A 69 -1.86 23.63 18.97
CA LEU A 69 -0.49 23.40 18.49
C LEU A 69 0.36 22.83 19.63
N GLU A 70 1.05 21.73 19.37
CA GLU A 70 2.13 21.24 20.21
C GLU A 70 3.30 22.25 20.18
N SER A 71 3.66 22.82 21.34
CA SER A 71 4.83 23.71 21.45
C SER A 71 6.07 23.02 22.04
N ARG A 72 5.92 21.83 22.63
CA ARG A 72 6.96 21.02 23.27
C ARG A 72 7.13 19.63 22.63
N PRO A 73 7.50 19.54 21.33
CA PRO A 73 7.83 18.27 20.70
C PRO A 73 9.11 17.61 21.28
N ASP A 74 9.83 18.31 22.16
CA ASP A 74 10.92 17.77 22.98
C ASP A 74 10.44 16.90 24.17
N LEU A 75 9.12 16.86 24.44
CA LEU A 75 8.52 16.07 25.50
C LEU A 75 7.61 14.98 24.91
N LEU A 76 7.78 13.74 25.37
CA LEU A 76 6.87 12.64 25.03
C LEU A 76 5.41 13.00 25.39
N PRO A 77 4.41 12.55 24.63
CA PRO A 77 3.00 12.75 24.98
C PRO A 77 2.66 12.09 26.32
N ILE A 78 1.56 12.52 26.95
CA ILE A 78 1.09 11.92 28.20
C ILE A 78 0.13 10.78 27.85
N ALA A 79 0.37 9.59 28.40
CA ALA A 79 -0.54 8.45 28.40
C ALA A 79 -0.75 7.94 29.84
N PRO A 80 -1.94 7.43 30.20
CA PRO A 80 -2.19 6.73 31.46
C PRO A 80 -1.61 5.30 31.43
N GLU A 81 -1.29 4.73 32.61
CA GLU A 81 -0.77 3.35 32.73
C GLU A 81 -1.74 2.28 32.20
N GLU A 82 -3.05 2.54 32.26
CA GLU A 82 -4.10 1.73 31.63
C GLU A 82 -4.82 2.58 30.58
N LEU A 83 -4.80 2.15 29.31
CA LEU A 83 -5.41 2.87 28.19
C LEU A 83 -6.96 2.81 28.26
N PRO A 84 -7.69 3.94 28.14
CA PRO A 84 -9.15 3.93 28.25
C PRO A 84 -9.87 3.21 27.09
N ASP A 85 -10.91 2.43 27.40
CA ASP A 85 -11.83 1.81 26.42
C ASP A 85 -12.31 2.76 25.30
N ALA A 86 -12.40 4.06 25.61
CA ALA A 86 -12.80 5.10 24.66
C ALA A 86 -11.86 5.25 23.46
N ILE A 87 -10.57 4.89 23.59
CA ILE A 87 -9.60 4.99 22.50
C ILE A 87 -9.43 3.69 21.69
N ALA A 88 -9.91 2.55 22.18
CA ALA A 88 -9.74 1.25 21.51
C ALA A 88 -10.17 1.24 20.01
N PRO A 89 -11.26 1.92 19.58
CA PRO A 89 -11.59 2.04 18.17
C PRO A 89 -10.49 2.68 17.32
N TYR A 90 -9.80 3.73 17.81
CA TYR A 90 -8.71 4.38 17.07
C TYR A 90 -7.52 3.43 16.88
N LEU A 91 -7.21 2.63 17.90
CA LEU A 91 -6.11 1.67 17.88
C LEU A 91 -6.39 0.49 16.93
N HIS A 92 -7.59 -0.10 16.99
CA HIS A 92 -8.01 -1.14 16.06
C HIS A 92 -8.13 -0.65 14.60
N LEU A 93 -8.45 0.64 14.40
CA LEU A 93 -8.55 1.29 13.09
C LEU A 93 -7.24 1.89 12.57
N TYR A 94 -6.10 1.57 13.19
CA TYR A 94 -4.78 1.95 12.69
C TYR A 94 -4.51 1.50 11.22
N PRO A 95 -4.99 0.34 10.73
CA PRO A 95 -4.92 0.00 9.30
C PRO A 95 -5.68 0.94 8.37
N GLN A 96 -6.63 1.73 8.89
CA GLN A 96 -7.42 2.71 8.16
C GLN A 96 -6.88 4.15 8.29
N ARG A 97 -5.68 4.35 8.86
CA ARG A 97 -5.05 5.66 9.15
C ARG A 97 -4.93 6.67 8.00
N LEU A 98 -5.16 6.26 6.76
CA LEU A 98 -5.33 7.20 5.64
C LEU A 98 -6.59 8.06 5.80
N HIS A 99 -7.59 7.55 6.52
CA HIS A 99 -8.91 8.15 6.71
C HIS A 99 -9.24 8.42 8.18
N THR A 100 -8.72 7.61 9.10
CA THR A 100 -8.90 7.77 10.56
C THR A 100 -7.76 8.58 11.18
N PRO A 101 -8.06 9.44 12.18
CA PRO A 101 -7.03 10.09 12.99
C PRO A 101 -6.42 9.12 14.01
N GLU A 102 -5.27 9.48 14.57
CA GLU A 102 -4.48 8.69 15.51
C GLU A 102 -4.44 9.35 16.90
N VAL A 103 -4.25 8.55 17.95
CA VAL A 103 -4.18 9.07 19.32
C VAL A 103 -2.77 9.58 19.60
N TYR A 104 -2.63 10.90 19.74
CA TYR A 104 -1.38 11.53 20.16
C TYR A 104 -1.13 11.29 21.65
N GLY A 105 -2.15 11.51 22.48
CA GLY A 105 -2.08 11.36 23.93
C GLY A 105 -3.21 12.10 24.64
N PHE A 106 -2.96 12.51 25.88
CA PHE A 106 -3.97 13.06 26.77
C PHE A 106 -3.52 14.37 27.43
N CYS A 107 -4.47 15.24 27.81
CA CYS A 107 -4.19 16.48 28.53
C CYS A 107 -5.21 16.70 29.67
N PRO A 108 -4.77 16.67 30.95
CA PRO A 108 -5.60 17.12 32.08
C PRO A 108 -5.94 18.61 31.95
N LEU A 109 -7.20 18.97 32.13
CA LEU A 109 -7.69 20.36 32.00
C LEU A 109 -7.65 21.16 33.32
N GLY A 110 -6.82 20.76 34.29
CA GLY A 110 -6.61 21.49 35.54
C GLY A 110 -5.72 20.75 36.55
N GLU A 111 -5.70 21.24 37.79
CA GLU A 111 -4.81 20.75 38.87
C GLU A 111 -5.50 19.79 39.88
N ALA A 112 -6.80 19.52 39.75
CA ALA A 112 -7.58 18.76 40.73
C ALA A 112 -7.81 17.30 40.30
N ALA A 113 -7.97 16.38 41.27
CA ALA A 113 -8.09 14.95 41.02
C ALA A 113 -9.37 14.49 40.26
N GLU A 114 -10.31 15.41 39.99
CA GLU A 114 -11.55 15.17 39.22
C GLU A 114 -11.59 15.97 37.90
N THR A 115 -10.44 16.48 37.42
CA THR A 115 -10.40 17.26 36.16
C THR A 115 -10.70 16.39 34.95
N ALA A 116 -11.49 16.94 34.01
CA ALA A 116 -11.63 16.37 32.67
C ALA A 116 -10.25 16.19 32.01
N ILE A 117 -10.09 15.08 31.30
CA ILE A 117 -8.88 14.73 30.54
C ILE A 117 -9.26 14.78 29.07
N ALA A 118 -8.75 15.77 28.35
CA ALA A 118 -8.96 15.86 26.92
C ALA A 118 -8.13 14.83 26.16
N LEU A 119 -8.76 14.13 25.23
CA LEU A 119 -8.09 13.26 24.26
C LEU A 119 -7.53 14.12 23.11
N LEU A 120 -6.24 13.96 22.82
CA LEU A 120 -5.55 14.65 21.75
C LEU A 120 -5.37 13.69 20.56
N LEU A 121 -5.85 14.10 19.40
CA LEU A 121 -5.71 13.37 18.14
C LEU A 121 -4.72 14.07 17.21
N GLU A 122 -3.85 13.27 16.61
CA GLU A 122 -3.02 13.66 15.47
C GLU A 122 -3.44 12.90 14.21
N ASN A 123 -2.70 13.06 13.11
CA ASN A 123 -3.09 12.55 11.79
C ASN A 123 -4.53 12.96 11.42
N VAL A 124 -4.86 14.21 11.75
CA VAL A 124 -6.16 14.85 11.55
C VAL A 124 -6.16 15.70 10.26
N PRO A 125 -7.32 15.97 9.66
CA PRO A 125 -7.44 16.83 8.47
C PRO A 125 -7.28 18.33 8.80
N ILE A 126 -6.09 18.71 9.24
CA ILE A 126 -5.63 20.08 9.49
C ILE A 126 -4.41 20.36 8.59
N ASP A 127 -4.30 21.57 8.04
CA ASP A 127 -3.19 22.02 7.21
C ASP A 127 -1.97 22.48 8.05
N THR A 128 -0.86 22.81 7.36
CA THR A 128 0.40 23.26 7.98
C THR A 128 0.33 24.64 8.65
N TYR A 129 -0.81 25.34 8.58
CA TYR A 129 -1.08 26.63 9.19
C TYR A 129 -2.14 26.57 10.30
N GLY A 130 -2.65 25.37 10.62
CA GLY A 130 -3.70 25.16 11.61
C GLY A 130 -5.13 25.38 11.10
N GLY A 131 -5.33 25.45 9.78
CA GLY A 131 -6.64 25.50 9.15
C GLY A 131 -7.24 24.11 8.94
N LEU A 132 -8.56 23.95 9.10
CA LEU A 132 -9.24 22.71 8.72
C LEU A 132 -9.26 22.57 7.19
N TYR A 133 -9.03 21.35 6.69
CA TYR A 133 -9.44 21.03 5.32
C TYR A 133 -10.97 21.17 5.18
N PRO A 134 -11.49 21.50 3.99
CA PRO A 134 -12.93 21.72 3.79
C PRO A 134 -13.73 20.46 4.11
N SER A 135 -14.97 20.65 4.58
CA SER A 135 -15.92 19.55 4.70
C SER A 135 -16.29 19.00 3.33
N ILE A 136 -16.75 17.75 3.29
CA ILE A 136 -17.24 17.16 2.05
C ILE A 136 -18.36 18.01 1.45
N LEU A 137 -19.22 18.64 2.26
CA LEU A 137 -20.28 19.56 1.81
C LEU A 137 -19.71 20.82 1.13
N GLU A 138 -18.70 21.45 1.74
CA GLU A 138 -18.06 22.66 1.21
C GLU A 138 -17.40 22.39 -0.16
N ALA A 139 -16.72 21.25 -0.29
CA ALA A 139 -15.99 20.89 -1.50
C ALA A 139 -16.86 20.25 -2.60
N TRP A 140 -17.98 19.62 -2.26
CA TRP A 140 -18.79 18.78 -3.16
C TRP A 140 -19.16 19.46 -4.47
N SER A 141 -19.67 20.70 -4.41
CA SER A 141 -20.15 21.43 -5.58
C SER A 141 -19.05 21.88 -6.55
N GLN A 142 -17.80 21.93 -6.08
CA GLN A 142 -16.65 22.46 -6.83
C GLN A 142 -15.80 21.36 -7.49
N THR A 143 -15.83 20.13 -6.97
CA THR A 143 -14.97 19.04 -7.43
C THR A 143 -15.42 18.37 -8.74
N THR A 144 -14.67 17.38 -9.24
CA THR A 144 -14.97 16.61 -10.47
C THR A 144 -16.04 15.53 -10.25
N ALA A 145 -16.63 15.01 -11.33
CA ALA A 145 -17.62 13.93 -11.24
C ALA A 145 -17.01 12.62 -10.69
N VAL A 146 -15.81 12.26 -11.17
CA VAL A 146 -15.02 11.12 -10.66
C VAL A 146 -14.71 11.26 -9.17
N ARG A 147 -14.27 12.44 -8.68
CA ARG A 147 -13.98 12.66 -7.25
C ARG A 147 -15.22 12.55 -6.36
N GLN A 148 -16.37 13.03 -6.83
CA GLN A 148 -17.65 12.84 -6.12
C GLN A 148 -17.94 11.35 -5.91
N VAL A 149 -17.81 10.53 -6.96
CA VAL A 149 -18.02 9.07 -6.85
C VAL A 149 -16.93 8.41 -5.98
N TYR A 150 -15.68 8.83 -6.09
CA TYR A 150 -14.56 8.25 -5.35
C TYR A 150 -14.64 8.53 -3.84
N TRP A 151 -15.06 9.73 -3.43
CA TRP A 151 -15.31 10.03 -2.02
C TRP A 151 -16.43 9.17 -1.43
N LEU A 152 -17.54 8.99 -2.16
CA LEU A 152 -18.61 8.09 -1.72
C LEU A 152 -18.16 6.62 -1.67
N TRP A 153 -17.31 6.19 -2.62
CA TRP A 153 -16.70 4.86 -2.59
C TRP A 153 -15.83 4.66 -1.34
N GLN A 154 -15.00 5.64 -0.97
CA GLN A 154 -14.19 5.60 0.26
C GLN A 154 -15.07 5.54 1.51
N MET A 155 -16.13 6.35 1.60
CA MET A 155 -17.11 6.25 2.70
C MET A 155 -17.73 4.85 2.79
N LEU A 156 -17.98 4.18 1.66
CA LEU A 156 -18.52 2.83 1.62
C LEU A 156 -17.49 1.76 2.02
N GLN A 157 -16.20 1.91 1.66
CA GLN A 157 -15.14 1.02 2.15
C GLN A 157 -14.95 1.13 3.66
N LEU A 158 -15.05 2.35 4.21
CA LEU A 158 -14.94 2.61 5.65
C LEU A 158 -16.15 2.11 6.44
N TRP A 159 -17.29 1.83 5.80
CA TRP A 159 -18.51 1.43 6.49
C TRP A 159 -18.34 0.19 7.35
N THR A 160 -17.76 -0.89 6.81
CA THR A 160 -17.58 -2.16 7.52
C THR A 160 -16.68 -2.05 8.76
N PRO A 161 -15.40 -1.61 8.65
CA PRO A 161 -14.52 -1.54 9.82
C PRO A 161 -15.03 -0.54 10.89
N LEU A 162 -15.64 0.58 10.49
CA LEU A 162 -16.26 1.49 11.45
C LEU A 162 -17.51 0.90 12.12
N SER A 163 -18.27 0.03 11.43
CA SER A 163 -19.43 -0.67 12.01
C SER A 163 -18.99 -1.74 13.02
N GLU A 164 -17.94 -2.50 12.71
CA GLU A 164 -17.37 -3.52 13.59
C GLU A 164 -16.84 -2.92 14.89
N GLN A 165 -16.24 -1.73 14.83
CA GLN A 165 -15.80 -0.98 16.01
C GLN A 165 -16.91 -0.11 16.65
N GLY A 166 -18.15 -0.17 16.16
CA GLY A 166 -19.30 0.55 16.71
C GLY A 166 -19.25 2.08 16.58
N VAL A 167 -18.49 2.59 15.62
CA VAL A 167 -18.23 4.02 15.36
C VAL A 167 -18.62 4.47 13.95
N ALA A 168 -19.45 3.70 13.22
CA ALA A 168 -19.97 4.05 11.89
C ALA A 168 -20.71 5.40 11.85
N SER A 169 -21.16 5.91 13.00
CA SER A 169 -21.78 7.24 13.14
C SER A 169 -20.84 8.37 12.74
N SER A 170 -19.53 8.11 12.73
CA SER A 170 -18.49 9.03 12.23
C SER A 170 -18.70 9.41 10.75
N LEU A 171 -19.31 8.53 9.94
CA LEU A 171 -19.67 8.78 8.53
C LEU A 171 -21.00 9.53 8.37
N LEU A 172 -21.75 9.78 9.45
CA LEU A 172 -23.06 10.42 9.42
C LEU A 172 -23.04 11.89 9.88
N VAL A 173 -21.91 12.37 10.40
CA VAL A 173 -21.71 13.77 10.83
C VAL A 173 -21.02 14.52 9.68
N PRO A 174 -21.71 15.42 8.94
CA PRO A 174 -21.12 16.02 7.74
C PRO A 174 -19.89 16.89 8.02
N GLU A 175 -19.85 17.55 9.18
CA GLU A 175 -18.70 18.35 9.62
C GLU A 175 -17.51 17.52 10.09
N ASN A 176 -17.68 16.21 10.33
CA ASN A 176 -16.58 15.28 10.63
C ASN A 176 -15.89 14.80 9.35
N LEU A 177 -16.62 14.74 8.23
CA LEU A 177 -16.14 14.33 6.92
C LEU A 177 -15.39 15.50 6.25
N ARG A 178 -14.06 15.48 6.31
CA ARG A 178 -13.19 16.43 5.61
C ARG A 178 -12.56 15.79 4.38
N VAL A 179 -12.10 16.60 3.43
CA VAL A 179 -11.47 16.11 2.19
C VAL A 179 -10.12 16.76 1.92
N GLU A 180 -9.12 15.91 1.67
CA GLU A 180 -7.74 16.31 1.33
C GLU A 180 -7.44 15.78 -0.08
N GLY A 181 -7.59 16.63 -1.09
CA GLY A 181 -7.54 16.20 -2.50
C GLY A 181 -8.59 15.12 -2.79
N SER A 182 -8.15 14.00 -3.35
CA SER A 182 -8.99 12.82 -3.62
C SER A 182 -9.41 12.02 -2.37
N ARG A 183 -8.89 12.33 -1.18
CA ARG A 183 -9.05 11.49 0.03
C ARG A 183 -10.08 12.04 1.03
N VAL A 184 -11.01 11.18 1.48
CA VAL A 184 -11.93 11.46 2.61
C VAL A 184 -11.20 11.18 3.93
N ARG A 185 -11.38 12.06 4.93
CA ARG A 185 -10.80 11.93 6.27
C ARG A 185 -11.81 12.28 7.35
N LEU A 186 -11.65 11.69 8.54
CA LEU A 186 -12.44 11.98 9.73
C LEU A 186 -11.65 12.90 10.69
N LEU A 187 -12.32 13.83 11.37
CA LEU A 187 -11.71 14.60 12.47
C LEU A 187 -11.61 13.78 13.76
N GLN A 188 -12.65 12.99 14.06
CA GLN A 188 -12.73 12.14 15.24
C GLN A 188 -13.69 10.96 15.02
N LEU A 189 -13.65 9.97 15.92
CA LEU A 189 -14.57 8.83 15.92
C LEU A 189 -15.74 9.07 16.87
N TYR A 190 -16.96 8.92 16.35
CA TYR A 190 -18.22 9.08 17.08
C TYR A 190 -18.82 7.71 17.41
N LYS A 191 -19.01 7.43 18.71
CA LYS A 191 -19.76 6.27 19.21
C LYS A 191 -21.23 6.67 19.40
N GLY A 192 -22.08 6.32 18.45
CA GLY A 192 -23.48 6.74 18.42
C GLY A 192 -24.38 6.08 19.47
N ASN A 193 -25.53 6.71 19.75
CA ASN A 193 -26.57 6.19 20.66
C ASN A 193 -27.32 4.96 20.12
N TYR A 194 -27.10 4.60 18.85
CA TYR A 194 -27.63 3.42 18.17
C TYR A 194 -26.61 2.97 17.12
N GLN A 195 -26.72 1.71 16.67
CA GLN A 195 -25.90 1.22 15.56
C GLN A 195 -26.46 1.70 14.21
N PRO A 196 -25.70 2.45 13.41
CA PRO A 196 -26.12 2.92 12.09
C PRO A 196 -26.44 1.80 11.10
N THR A 197 -27.24 2.13 10.09
CA THR A 197 -27.57 1.26 8.97
C THR A 197 -27.22 1.91 7.63
N LEU A 198 -27.12 1.12 6.56
CA LEU A 198 -26.90 1.65 5.20
C LEU A 198 -27.99 2.65 4.76
N ARG A 199 -29.18 2.62 5.39
CA ARG A 199 -30.20 3.63 5.16
C ARG A 199 -29.79 4.99 5.70
N ASP A 200 -29.21 5.07 6.90
CA ASP A 200 -28.73 6.33 7.48
C ASP A 200 -27.64 6.95 6.58
N LEU A 201 -26.73 6.10 6.06
CA LEU A 201 -25.73 6.51 5.06
C LEU A 201 -26.40 7.04 3.77
N GLY A 202 -27.40 6.32 3.26
CA GLY A 202 -28.16 6.73 2.07
C GLY A 202 -28.98 8.01 2.24
N ASP A 203 -29.51 8.26 3.45
CA ASP A 203 -30.21 9.49 3.80
C ASP A 203 -29.21 10.67 3.86
N VAL A 204 -28.00 10.49 4.41
CA VAL A 204 -26.91 11.49 4.34
C VAL A 204 -26.46 11.74 2.90
N TRP A 205 -26.24 10.69 2.10
CA TRP A 205 -25.85 10.81 0.69
C TRP A 205 -26.90 11.55 -0.16
N SER A 206 -28.19 11.50 0.21
CA SER A 206 -29.26 12.13 -0.57
C SER A 206 -29.07 13.64 -0.76
N GLY A 207 -28.59 14.35 0.27
CA GLY A 207 -28.28 15.78 0.18
C GLY A 207 -27.05 16.10 -0.68
N LEU A 208 -26.09 15.17 -0.76
CA LEU A 208 -24.97 15.28 -1.71
C LEU A 208 -25.45 15.07 -3.15
N VAL A 209 -26.30 14.06 -3.39
CA VAL A 209 -26.83 13.77 -4.74
C VAL A 209 -27.59 14.96 -5.34
N GLU A 210 -28.35 15.73 -4.56
CA GLU A 210 -29.06 16.92 -5.05
C GLU A 210 -28.15 17.97 -5.71
N SER A 211 -26.87 18.02 -5.33
CA SER A 211 -25.85 18.93 -5.89
C SER A 211 -24.69 18.23 -6.61
N ALA A 212 -24.84 16.94 -6.92
CA ALA A 212 -23.88 16.16 -7.69
C ALA A 212 -23.74 16.66 -9.15
N ARG A 213 -22.61 16.35 -9.79
CA ARG A 213 -22.36 16.69 -11.20
C ARG A 213 -23.36 15.97 -12.12
N PRO A 214 -23.89 16.62 -13.18
CA PRO A 214 -24.91 16.03 -14.05
C PRO A 214 -24.54 14.66 -14.65
N GLN A 215 -23.25 14.39 -14.87
CA GLN A 215 -22.72 13.12 -15.35
C GLN A 215 -23.04 11.92 -14.44
N VAL A 216 -23.08 12.14 -13.12
CA VAL A 216 -23.18 11.07 -12.11
C VAL A 216 -24.47 11.14 -11.29
N GLN A 217 -25.14 12.29 -11.25
CA GLN A 217 -26.30 12.56 -10.40
C GLN A 217 -27.41 11.50 -10.51
N SER A 218 -27.72 10.99 -11.71
CA SER A 218 -28.79 10.00 -11.89
C SER A 218 -28.43 8.63 -11.27
N ARG A 219 -27.27 8.05 -11.63
CA ARG A 219 -26.81 6.75 -11.08
C ARG A 219 -26.57 6.85 -9.58
N LEU A 220 -26.00 7.96 -9.07
CA LEU A 220 -25.86 8.20 -7.63
C LEU A 220 -27.22 8.31 -6.92
N GLY A 221 -28.24 8.86 -7.57
CA GLY A 221 -29.62 8.87 -7.06
C GLY A 221 -30.23 7.47 -6.95
N GLU A 222 -29.96 6.59 -7.92
CA GLU A 222 -30.38 5.19 -7.89
C GLU A 222 -29.66 4.41 -6.79
N ILE A 223 -28.33 4.56 -6.66
CA ILE A 223 -27.52 3.98 -5.58
C ILE A 223 -28.00 4.48 -4.20
N CYS A 224 -28.29 5.77 -4.07
CA CYS A 224 -28.89 6.37 -2.86
C CYS A 224 -30.30 5.84 -2.55
N LEU A 225 -31.08 5.46 -3.57
CA LEU A 225 -32.36 4.77 -3.38
C LEU A 225 -32.18 3.29 -2.99
N PHE A 226 -31.10 2.64 -3.44
CA PHE A 226 -30.77 1.27 -3.02
C PHE A 226 -30.27 1.21 -1.57
N LEU A 227 -29.37 2.10 -1.15
CA LEU A 227 -28.93 2.24 0.25
C LEU A 227 -30.11 2.38 1.24
N ARG A 228 -31.16 3.11 0.84
CA ARG A 228 -32.35 3.36 1.67
C ARG A 228 -33.41 2.26 1.59
N ARG A 229 -33.24 1.25 0.73
CA ARG A 229 -34.12 0.08 0.61
C ARG A 229 -33.44 -1.15 1.23
N SER A 230 -34.09 -1.78 2.20
CA SER A 230 -33.62 -3.02 2.85
C SER A 230 -33.66 -4.27 1.95
N SER A 231 -33.53 -4.12 0.63
CA SER A 231 -33.65 -5.17 -0.40
C SER A 231 -32.33 -5.51 -1.11
N MET A 232 -31.27 -4.74 -0.92
CA MET A 232 -29.93 -5.01 -1.46
C MET A 232 -28.92 -5.10 -0.32
N ASN A 233 -27.87 -5.89 -0.53
CA ASN A 233 -26.74 -5.99 0.39
C ASN A 233 -25.64 -4.97 0.03
N LEU A 234 -24.65 -4.83 0.91
CA LEU A 234 -23.53 -3.92 0.73
C LEU A 234 -22.73 -4.21 -0.56
N GLU A 235 -22.55 -5.48 -0.89
CA GLU A 235 -21.77 -5.94 -2.06
C GLU A 235 -22.36 -5.43 -3.38
N ALA A 236 -23.68 -5.58 -3.58
CA ALA A 236 -24.34 -5.13 -4.81
C ALA A 236 -24.33 -3.59 -4.94
N ILE A 237 -24.43 -2.88 -3.82
CA ILE A 237 -24.33 -1.40 -3.78
C ILE A 237 -22.89 -0.96 -4.09
N ALA A 238 -21.89 -1.67 -3.58
CA ALA A 238 -20.49 -1.41 -3.87
C ALA A 238 -20.13 -1.71 -5.34
N LEU A 239 -20.78 -2.70 -5.98
CA LEU A 239 -20.60 -3.01 -7.40
C LEU A 239 -21.12 -1.88 -8.31
N GLU A 240 -22.37 -1.45 -8.12
CA GLU A 240 -22.97 -0.32 -8.87
C GLU A 240 -22.14 0.97 -8.74
N LEU A 241 -21.69 1.27 -7.53
CA LEU A 241 -20.84 2.44 -7.27
C LEU A 241 -19.45 2.29 -7.88
N ASN A 242 -18.90 1.07 -7.94
CA ASN A 242 -17.63 0.77 -8.57
C ASN A 242 -17.70 0.89 -10.10
N GLU A 243 -18.74 0.38 -10.74
CA GLU A 243 -18.94 0.55 -12.20
C GLU A 243 -18.97 2.02 -12.58
N LEU A 244 -19.74 2.83 -11.85
CA LEU A 244 -19.80 4.28 -12.06
C LEU A 244 -18.43 4.95 -11.83
N LEU A 245 -17.68 4.52 -10.81
CA LEU A 245 -16.34 5.03 -10.53
C LEU A 245 -15.37 4.76 -11.68
N LEU A 246 -15.37 3.53 -12.22
CA LEU A 246 -14.53 3.15 -13.35
C LEU A 246 -14.95 3.85 -14.64
N GLU A 247 -16.25 3.99 -14.90
CA GLU A 247 -16.77 4.73 -16.06
C GLU A 247 -16.33 6.21 -16.04
N GLN A 248 -16.33 6.87 -14.88
CA GLN A 248 -15.87 8.26 -14.77
C GLN A 248 -14.33 8.39 -14.77
N ALA A 249 -13.60 7.44 -14.18
CA ALA A 249 -12.14 7.49 -14.12
C ALA A 249 -11.50 7.22 -15.50
N ALA A 250 -12.01 6.25 -16.26
CA ALA A 250 -11.50 5.89 -17.58
C ALA A 250 -11.61 7.01 -18.64
N GLN A 251 -12.45 8.03 -18.41
CA GLN A 251 -12.57 9.21 -19.27
C GLN A 251 -11.42 10.21 -19.10
N LEU A 252 -10.61 10.08 -18.05
CA LEU A 252 -9.41 10.89 -17.86
C LEU A 252 -8.26 10.36 -18.73
N PRO A 253 -7.34 11.22 -19.20
CA PRO A 253 -6.06 10.75 -19.70
C PRO A 253 -5.17 10.29 -18.54
N LEU A 254 -4.43 9.19 -18.71
CA LEU A 254 -3.39 8.74 -17.78
C LEU A 254 -2.12 8.37 -18.55
N ASP A 255 -1.04 9.07 -18.23
CA ASP A 255 0.35 8.72 -18.60
C ASP A 255 1.12 8.30 -17.33
N LEU A 256 2.03 7.34 -17.49
CA LEU A 256 2.75 6.65 -16.41
C LEU A 256 4.23 6.54 -16.77
N ASP A 257 5.04 7.41 -16.16
CA ASP A 257 6.49 7.43 -16.32
C ASP A 257 7.13 6.84 -15.06
N VAL A 258 8.04 5.87 -15.22
CA VAL A 258 8.52 5.01 -14.12
C VAL A 258 10.04 4.92 -14.13
N PHE A 259 10.66 5.18 -12.99
CA PHE A 259 12.10 5.03 -12.80
C PHE A 259 12.42 4.37 -11.46
N GLY A 260 13.32 3.37 -11.49
CA GLY A 260 13.78 2.68 -10.30
C GLY A 260 15.29 2.48 -10.26
N LEU A 261 15.84 2.54 -9.04
CA LEU A 261 17.25 2.40 -8.74
C LEU A 261 17.41 1.69 -7.39
N THR A 262 18.50 0.93 -7.25
CA THR A 262 18.90 0.27 -6.03
C THR A 262 20.41 0.45 -5.85
N ASP A 263 20.87 0.66 -4.62
CA ASP A 263 22.27 0.83 -4.26
C ASP A 263 22.61 0.00 -3.02
N ILE A 264 23.88 -0.38 -2.94
CA ILE A 264 24.45 -1.18 -1.85
C ILE A 264 24.56 -0.39 -0.54
N GLY A 265 24.64 0.94 -0.60
CA GLY A 265 24.98 1.76 0.56
C GLY A 265 26.46 1.69 0.95
N PRO A 266 26.98 2.68 1.68
CA PRO A 266 28.42 2.80 1.95
C PRO A 266 28.97 1.82 3.00
N GLN A 267 28.12 1.05 3.71
CA GLN A 267 28.54 0.15 4.80
C GLN A 267 28.25 -1.35 4.58
N ARG A 268 27.24 -1.72 3.79
CA ARG A 268 26.96 -3.14 3.48
C ARG A 268 28.00 -3.71 2.50
N SER A 269 28.23 -5.03 2.55
CA SER A 269 29.21 -5.74 1.69
C SER A 269 28.60 -6.34 0.42
N HIS A 270 27.27 -6.40 0.36
CA HIS A 270 26.44 -6.89 -0.72
C HIS A 270 25.10 -6.14 -0.66
N ASN A 271 24.32 -6.23 -1.75
CA ASN A 271 22.97 -5.67 -1.81
C ASN A 271 21.96 -6.80 -1.69
N GLU A 272 21.21 -6.83 -0.59
CA GLU A 272 20.15 -7.80 -0.33
C GLU A 272 18.81 -7.34 -0.90
N ASP A 273 18.65 -6.07 -1.27
CA ASP A 273 17.45 -5.57 -1.95
C ASP A 273 17.30 -6.11 -3.39
N SER A 274 16.07 -6.03 -3.90
CA SER A 274 15.76 -6.03 -5.33
C SER A 274 14.58 -5.12 -5.64
N CYS A 275 14.61 -4.47 -6.80
CA CYS A 275 13.52 -3.62 -7.28
C CYS A 275 13.19 -3.86 -8.76
N TYR A 276 12.00 -3.42 -9.18
CA TYR A 276 11.59 -3.38 -10.58
C TYR A 276 10.70 -2.15 -10.84
N PRO A 277 10.88 -1.43 -11.97
CA PRO A 277 11.93 -1.61 -12.98
C PRO A 277 13.30 -1.11 -12.53
N THR A 278 14.37 -1.78 -12.95
CA THR A 278 15.73 -1.26 -12.83
C THR A 278 16.12 -0.44 -14.06
N THR A 279 17.24 0.29 -13.96
CA THR A 279 17.87 0.93 -15.13
C THR A 279 18.25 -0.06 -16.24
N ALA A 280 18.35 -1.37 -15.96
CA ALA A 280 18.57 -2.39 -16.99
C ALA A 280 17.27 -2.77 -17.73
N ASP A 281 16.16 -2.96 -17.01
CA ASP A 281 14.84 -3.20 -17.61
C ASP A 281 14.44 -2.02 -18.54
N LEU A 282 14.62 -0.78 -18.08
CA LEU A 282 14.34 0.44 -18.84
C LEU A 282 15.17 0.57 -20.13
N LYS A 283 16.42 0.08 -20.13
CA LYS A 283 17.28 0.00 -21.33
C LYS A 283 16.84 -1.12 -22.28
N SER A 284 16.23 -2.20 -21.76
CA SER A 284 15.71 -3.29 -22.57
C SER A 284 14.54 -2.84 -23.46
N ILE A 285 13.61 -2.01 -22.96
CA ILE A 285 12.51 -1.44 -23.77
C ILE A 285 13.06 -0.70 -24.99
N LYS A 286 14.00 0.23 -24.78
CA LYS A 286 14.58 1.07 -25.85
C LYS A 286 15.34 0.28 -26.93
N THR A 287 15.65 -0.99 -26.66
CA THR A 287 16.44 -1.86 -27.55
C THR A 287 15.62 -3.01 -28.15
N ALA A 288 14.59 -3.50 -27.46
CA ALA A 288 13.84 -4.70 -27.83
C ALA A 288 12.31 -4.53 -27.84
N GLY A 289 11.76 -3.42 -27.34
CA GLY A 289 10.32 -3.10 -27.36
C GLY A 289 9.40 -4.06 -26.57
N ASN A 290 9.95 -4.97 -25.77
CA ASN A 290 9.21 -6.15 -25.28
C ASN A 290 8.66 -6.04 -23.85
N ASP A 291 9.29 -5.29 -22.94
CA ASP A 291 8.83 -5.25 -21.54
C ASP A 291 7.63 -4.30 -21.36
N LYS A 292 6.45 -4.79 -21.74
CA LYS A 292 5.16 -4.07 -21.60
C LYS A 292 4.72 -3.88 -20.15
N LEU A 293 5.41 -4.48 -19.19
CA LEU A 293 5.01 -4.54 -17.78
C LEU A 293 5.46 -3.30 -16.98
N ILE A 294 6.51 -2.61 -17.44
CA ILE A 294 7.13 -1.45 -16.77
C ILE A 294 6.14 -0.33 -16.36
N PRO A 295 5.22 0.19 -17.21
CA PRO A 295 4.32 1.26 -16.79
C PRO A 295 3.23 0.79 -15.81
N TYR A 296 3.00 -0.53 -15.70
CA TYR A 296 1.92 -1.10 -14.89
C TYR A 296 2.39 -1.66 -13.55
N LEU A 297 3.64 -2.09 -13.42
CA LEU A 297 4.13 -2.80 -12.25
C LEU A 297 5.42 -2.19 -11.70
N THR A 298 5.38 -1.84 -10.41
CA THR A 298 6.56 -1.45 -9.62
C THR A 298 6.68 -2.34 -8.39
N ILE A 299 7.90 -2.77 -8.05
CA ILE A 299 8.19 -3.63 -6.90
C ILE A 299 9.46 -3.11 -6.18
N VAL A 300 9.44 -3.13 -4.85
CA VAL A 300 10.64 -3.17 -4.01
C VAL A 300 10.50 -4.37 -3.05
N CYS A 301 11.58 -5.13 -2.90
CA CYS A 301 11.71 -6.28 -2.01
C CYS A 301 13.04 -6.14 -1.27
N ASP A 302 12.98 -5.96 0.04
CA ASP A 302 14.12 -5.85 0.95
C ASP A 302 14.51 -7.24 1.45
N GLY A 303 15.78 -7.60 1.38
CA GLY A 303 16.25 -8.97 1.62
C GLY A 303 16.55 -9.25 3.09
N VAL A 304 15.52 -9.57 3.89
CA VAL A 304 15.69 -9.86 5.33
C VAL A 304 16.55 -11.12 5.58
N GLY A 305 17.86 -10.91 5.69
CA GLY A 305 18.89 -11.91 5.93
C GLY A 305 19.65 -11.68 7.24
N GLY A 306 19.21 -12.30 8.34
CA GLY A 306 20.06 -12.42 9.52
C GLY A 306 21.32 -13.27 9.26
N HIS A 307 21.24 -14.15 8.25
CA HIS A 307 22.26 -15.06 7.72
C HIS A 307 22.15 -15.10 6.18
N GLU A 308 23.16 -15.62 5.48
CA GLU A 308 23.30 -15.62 4.01
C GLU A 308 22.01 -16.00 3.23
N GLY A 309 21.53 -15.10 2.36
CA GLY A 309 20.47 -15.39 1.38
C GLY A 309 19.37 -14.35 1.20
N GLY A 310 19.42 -13.17 1.84
CA GLY A 310 18.42 -12.11 1.63
C GLY A 310 18.36 -11.65 0.17
N GLU A 311 19.52 -11.56 -0.48
CA GLU A 311 19.68 -11.26 -1.89
C GLU A 311 19.08 -12.33 -2.82
N ILE A 312 19.07 -13.60 -2.39
CA ILE A 312 18.40 -14.68 -3.12
C ILE A 312 16.89 -14.54 -2.98
N ALA A 313 16.39 -14.21 -1.79
CA ALA A 313 14.96 -14.08 -1.51
C ALA A 313 14.32 -12.92 -2.30
N SER A 314 14.91 -11.72 -2.25
CA SER A 314 14.39 -10.52 -2.94
C SER A 314 14.41 -10.68 -4.46
N GLN A 315 15.50 -11.20 -5.03
CA GLN A 315 15.61 -11.47 -6.47
C GLN A 315 14.59 -12.52 -6.92
N LEU A 316 14.39 -13.59 -6.14
CA LEU A 316 13.44 -14.65 -6.44
C LEU A 316 11.99 -14.15 -6.33
N ALA A 317 11.69 -13.25 -5.38
CA ALA A 317 10.40 -12.58 -5.27
C ALA A 317 10.10 -11.74 -6.52
N VAL A 318 10.97 -10.78 -6.86
CA VAL A 318 10.79 -9.89 -8.02
C VAL A 318 10.65 -10.68 -9.33
N GLN A 319 11.49 -11.69 -9.56
CA GLN A 319 11.41 -12.52 -10.78
C GLN A 319 10.09 -13.30 -10.87
N SER A 320 9.63 -13.89 -9.75
CA SER A 320 8.39 -14.66 -9.71
C SER A 320 7.15 -13.78 -9.86
N LEU A 321 7.14 -12.61 -9.20
CA LEU A 321 6.07 -11.60 -9.34
C LEU A 321 5.96 -11.09 -10.77
N LYS A 322 7.08 -10.69 -11.42
CA LYS A 322 7.05 -10.24 -12.83
C LYS A 322 6.38 -11.28 -13.74
N ALA A 323 6.74 -12.56 -13.61
CA ALA A 323 6.19 -13.63 -14.44
C ALA A 323 4.69 -13.89 -14.17
N LEU A 324 4.25 -13.91 -12.91
CA LEU A 324 2.86 -14.16 -12.55
C LEU A 324 1.94 -12.98 -12.91
N ILE A 325 2.37 -11.74 -12.61
CA ILE A 325 1.61 -10.53 -12.95
C ILE A 325 1.54 -10.32 -14.47
N GLN A 326 2.59 -10.66 -15.23
CA GLN A 326 2.55 -10.61 -16.70
C GLN A 326 1.46 -11.51 -17.29
N ASN A 327 1.27 -12.72 -16.72
CA ASN A 327 0.19 -13.62 -17.15
C ASN A 327 -1.18 -13.07 -16.74
N PHE A 328 -1.32 -12.59 -15.49
CA PHE A 328 -2.58 -12.02 -14.99
C PHE A 328 -3.05 -10.81 -15.81
N LEU A 329 -2.14 -9.90 -16.19
CA LEU A 329 -2.44 -8.78 -17.08
C LEU A 329 -2.81 -9.22 -18.50
N ALA A 330 -2.25 -10.32 -19.01
CA ALA A 330 -2.64 -10.88 -20.30
C ALA A 330 -4.06 -11.49 -20.24
N GLU A 331 -4.39 -12.22 -19.17
CA GLU A 331 -5.72 -12.78 -18.94
C GLU A 331 -6.80 -11.68 -18.83
N ILE A 332 -6.51 -10.56 -18.17
CA ILE A 332 -7.40 -9.39 -18.12
C ILE A 332 -7.50 -8.71 -19.51
N ALA A 333 -6.40 -8.58 -20.25
CA ALA A 333 -6.42 -7.99 -21.58
C ALA A 333 -7.20 -8.82 -22.62
N GLU A 334 -7.40 -10.12 -22.39
CA GLU A 334 -8.25 -10.98 -23.23
C GLU A 334 -9.73 -10.98 -22.81
N GLN A 335 -10.09 -10.45 -21.62
CA GLN A 335 -11.47 -10.38 -21.15
C GLN A 335 -12.24 -9.17 -21.70
N ASP A 336 -13.56 -9.33 -21.78
CA ASP A 336 -14.56 -8.31 -22.18
C ASP A 336 -15.45 -7.85 -21.00
N GLU A 337 -15.36 -8.50 -19.85
CA GLU A 337 -16.07 -8.15 -18.61
C GLU A 337 -15.07 -7.62 -17.59
N LEU A 338 -15.50 -6.70 -16.71
CA LEU A 338 -14.65 -6.11 -15.68
C LEU A 338 -14.45 -7.10 -14.53
N MET A 339 -13.19 -7.37 -14.16
CA MET A 339 -12.88 -8.11 -12.96
C MET A 339 -13.20 -7.24 -11.74
N THR A 340 -14.02 -7.77 -10.83
CA THR A 340 -14.41 -7.02 -9.61
C THR A 340 -13.22 -6.81 -8.67
N PRO A 341 -13.17 -5.72 -7.88
CA PRO A 341 -12.05 -5.47 -6.97
C PRO A 341 -11.74 -6.61 -6.00
N ALA A 342 -12.77 -7.32 -5.51
CA ALA A 342 -12.60 -8.49 -4.64
C ALA A 342 -11.92 -9.68 -5.36
N MET A 343 -12.19 -9.87 -6.65
CA MET A 343 -11.51 -10.89 -7.47
C MET A 343 -10.05 -10.51 -7.74
N VAL A 344 -9.76 -9.24 -8.03
CA VAL A 344 -8.39 -8.75 -8.21
C VAL A 344 -7.58 -8.90 -6.92
N ILE A 345 -8.11 -8.46 -5.77
CA ILE A 345 -7.47 -8.60 -4.46
C ILE A 345 -7.15 -10.07 -4.19
N LYS A 346 -8.13 -10.97 -4.34
CA LYS A 346 -7.91 -12.40 -4.15
C LYS A 346 -6.83 -12.96 -5.09
N GLN A 347 -6.85 -12.60 -6.37
CA GLN A 347 -5.85 -13.10 -7.31
C GLN A 347 -4.43 -12.62 -6.96
N LEU A 348 -4.29 -11.40 -6.43
CA LEU A 348 -3.02 -10.88 -5.91
C LEU A 348 -2.60 -11.61 -4.62
N GLU A 349 -3.52 -11.92 -3.70
CA GLU A 349 -3.21 -12.76 -2.52
C GLU A 349 -2.65 -14.13 -2.93
N GLU A 350 -3.30 -14.83 -3.87
CA GLU A 350 -2.87 -16.15 -4.34
C GLU A 350 -1.51 -16.07 -5.05
N ILE A 351 -1.27 -15.02 -5.86
CA ILE A 351 0.05 -14.76 -6.48
C ILE A 351 1.13 -14.58 -5.41
N VAL A 352 0.87 -13.80 -4.36
CA VAL A 352 1.84 -13.60 -3.26
C VAL A 352 2.06 -14.89 -2.46
N ARG A 353 1.01 -15.71 -2.21
CA ARG A 353 1.16 -17.03 -1.57
C ARG A 353 2.02 -17.98 -2.41
N VAL A 354 1.87 -17.98 -3.74
CA VAL A 354 2.73 -18.76 -4.65
C VAL A 354 4.19 -18.29 -4.56
N VAL A 355 4.44 -16.97 -4.59
CA VAL A 355 5.81 -16.42 -4.48
C VAL A 355 6.44 -16.75 -3.13
N ASN A 356 5.70 -16.61 -2.03
CA ASN A 356 6.13 -17.05 -0.71
C ASN A 356 6.55 -18.52 -0.72
N ASN A 357 5.72 -19.39 -1.32
CA ASN A 357 5.94 -20.83 -1.32
C ASN A 357 7.13 -21.24 -2.21
N VAL A 358 7.46 -20.49 -3.25
CA VAL A 358 8.70 -20.66 -4.03
C VAL A 358 9.94 -20.39 -3.17
N ILE A 359 9.98 -19.28 -2.43
CA ILE A 359 11.10 -18.92 -1.53
C ILE A 359 11.17 -19.90 -0.34
N SER A 360 10.02 -20.29 0.19
CA SER A 360 9.88 -21.25 1.31
C SER A 360 10.34 -22.66 0.90
N ALA A 361 10.07 -23.09 -0.34
CA ALA A 361 10.61 -24.33 -0.91
C ALA A 361 12.13 -24.25 -1.09
N GLN A 362 12.66 -23.14 -1.62
CA GLN A 362 14.11 -22.95 -1.78
C GLN A 362 14.86 -22.99 -0.43
N ASN A 363 14.26 -22.46 0.64
CA ASN A 363 14.75 -22.64 2.02
C ASN A 363 14.77 -24.11 2.44
N ASN A 364 13.69 -24.85 2.18
CA ASN A 364 13.57 -26.26 2.55
C ASN A 364 14.59 -27.15 1.80
N GLU A 365 14.84 -26.87 0.52
CA GLU A 365 15.87 -27.57 -0.28
C GLU A 365 17.29 -27.27 0.19
N GLN A 366 17.54 -26.07 0.73
CA GLN A 366 18.81 -25.70 1.36
C GLN A 366 18.93 -26.23 2.82
N GLY A 367 17.88 -26.82 3.38
CA GLY A 367 17.85 -27.29 4.77
C GLY A 367 17.79 -26.18 5.83
N LYS A 368 17.39 -24.96 5.44
CA LYS A 368 17.33 -23.79 6.32
C LYS A 368 16.14 -23.86 7.29
N GLU A 369 16.42 -23.86 8.59
CA GLU A 369 15.41 -23.90 9.65
C GLU A 369 15.32 -22.61 10.46
N LEU A 370 14.15 -22.31 11.02
CA LEU A 370 13.89 -21.21 11.96
C LEU A 370 14.47 -19.85 11.50
N ARG A 371 15.58 -19.40 12.11
CA ARG A 371 16.24 -18.10 11.84
C ARG A 371 17.25 -18.14 10.69
N GLU A 372 17.58 -19.33 10.19
CA GLU A 372 18.47 -19.51 9.04
C GLU A 372 17.72 -19.37 7.70
N ARG A 373 16.39 -19.31 7.74
CA ARG A 373 15.54 -19.11 6.57
C ARG A 373 15.73 -17.69 6.03
N MET A 374 16.10 -17.60 4.75
CA MET A 374 16.07 -16.34 4.04
C MET A 374 14.62 -15.87 3.86
N GLY A 375 14.39 -14.57 3.95
CA GLY A 375 13.10 -13.97 3.65
C GLY A 375 13.27 -12.64 2.93
N THR A 376 12.15 -12.05 2.52
CA THR A 376 12.15 -10.71 1.92
C THR A 376 10.83 -10.00 2.19
N THR A 377 10.85 -8.68 2.28
CA THR A 377 9.63 -7.86 2.27
C THR A 377 9.00 -7.88 0.86
N LEU A 378 7.84 -7.26 0.74
CA LEU A 378 7.25 -6.91 -0.53
C LEU A 378 6.47 -5.61 -0.38
N VAL A 379 6.88 -4.57 -1.09
CA VAL A 379 5.96 -3.50 -1.48
C VAL A 379 5.84 -3.48 -3.00
N MET A 380 4.63 -3.66 -3.51
CA MET A 380 4.35 -3.74 -4.94
C MET A 380 3.13 -2.89 -5.26
N ALA A 381 3.18 -2.16 -6.37
CA ALA A 381 2.03 -1.48 -6.92
C ALA A 381 1.76 -1.92 -8.36
N LEU A 382 0.50 -2.24 -8.62
CA LEU A 382 -0.02 -2.67 -9.92
C LEU A 382 -1.10 -1.70 -10.40
N GLN A 383 -0.81 -0.92 -11.43
CA GLN A 383 -1.82 -0.20 -12.19
C GLN A 383 -2.54 -1.21 -13.11
N LEU A 384 -3.85 -1.31 -12.98
CA LEU A 384 -4.66 -2.30 -13.70
C LEU A 384 -5.33 -1.67 -14.94
N PRO A 385 -4.89 -1.97 -16.18
CA PRO A 385 -5.48 -1.43 -17.40
C PRO A 385 -6.72 -2.26 -17.83
N GLN A 386 -7.78 -2.30 -17.00
CA GLN A 386 -9.02 -2.97 -17.41
C GLN A 386 -9.73 -2.18 -18.52
N LYS A 387 -10.41 -2.89 -19.42
CA LYS A 387 -11.22 -2.27 -20.48
C LYS A 387 -12.58 -1.83 -19.93
N VAL A 388 -12.81 -0.53 -19.83
CA VAL A 388 -14.09 0.04 -19.39
C VAL A 388 -14.97 0.35 -20.60
N LYS A 389 -16.21 -0.10 -20.56
CA LYS A 389 -17.26 0.23 -21.54
C LYS A 389 -18.01 1.46 -21.05
N VAL A 390 -17.93 2.57 -21.78
CA VAL A 390 -18.64 3.81 -21.44
C VAL A 390 -20.02 3.79 -22.09
N VAL A 391 -21.06 3.72 -21.26
CA VAL A 391 -22.44 3.45 -21.68
C VAL A 391 -23.05 4.62 -22.45
N SER A 392 -22.54 5.84 -22.25
CA SER A 392 -23.02 7.04 -22.94
C SER A 392 -22.56 7.19 -24.40
N GLU A 393 -21.51 6.48 -24.82
CA GLU A 393 -20.86 6.72 -26.13
C GLU A 393 -20.51 5.45 -26.94
N ASP A 394 -20.86 4.25 -26.46
CA ASP A 394 -20.44 2.95 -27.03
C ASP A 394 -18.91 2.80 -27.19
N LEU A 395 -18.14 3.55 -26.40
CA LEU A 395 -16.67 3.54 -26.42
C LEU A 395 -16.09 2.49 -25.46
N LEU A 396 -15.02 1.85 -25.89
CA LEU A 396 -14.21 0.92 -25.11
C LEU A 396 -12.86 1.60 -24.77
N LEU A 397 -12.70 2.00 -23.51
CA LEU A 397 -11.50 2.69 -23.03
C LEU A 397 -10.58 1.67 -22.35
N ASN A 398 -9.30 1.63 -22.73
CA ASN A 398 -8.36 0.55 -22.38
C ASN A 398 -7.65 0.74 -21.02
N ASN A 399 -8.21 1.55 -20.11
CA ASN A 399 -7.68 1.70 -18.76
C ASN A 399 -8.82 2.03 -17.78
N SER A 400 -8.81 1.43 -16.59
CA SER A 400 -9.75 1.70 -15.49
C SER A 400 -9.18 2.63 -14.42
N HIS A 401 -7.91 3.03 -14.52
CA HIS A 401 -7.20 3.92 -13.58
C HIS A 401 -7.09 3.35 -12.15
N GLU A 402 -7.29 2.05 -11.99
CA GLU A 402 -7.13 1.37 -10.71
C GLU A 402 -5.64 1.17 -10.40
N LEU A 403 -5.28 1.35 -9.13
CA LEU A 403 -3.96 1.07 -8.57
C LEU A 403 -4.13 0.16 -7.36
N TYR A 404 -3.55 -1.04 -7.43
CA TYR A 404 -3.53 -2.00 -6.32
C TYR A 404 -2.15 -2.00 -5.68
N LEU A 405 -2.09 -1.59 -4.41
CA LEU A 405 -0.90 -1.64 -3.57
C LEU A 405 -0.94 -2.92 -2.73
N VAL A 406 0.17 -3.65 -2.70
CA VAL A 406 0.35 -4.91 -1.97
C VAL A 406 1.55 -4.78 -1.06
N ASN A 407 1.37 -5.01 0.25
CA ASN A 407 2.42 -4.91 1.26
C ASN A 407 2.58 -6.19 2.09
N VAL A 408 3.84 -6.57 2.35
CA VAL A 408 4.29 -7.53 3.37
C VAL A 408 5.58 -6.97 3.95
N GLY A 409 5.59 -6.63 5.24
CA GLY A 409 6.78 -6.07 5.90
C GLY A 409 6.73 -4.56 6.09
N ASP A 410 7.91 -3.96 6.19
CA ASP A 410 8.19 -2.57 6.61
C ASP A 410 8.76 -1.69 5.50
N SER A 411 9.04 -2.25 4.31
CA SER A 411 9.19 -1.45 3.09
C SER A 411 7.89 -0.68 2.79
N ARG A 412 7.99 0.55 2.27
CA ARG A 412 6.88 1.51 2.26
C ARG A 412 6.51 2.00 0.88
N ALA A 413 5.25 2.42 0.74
CA ALA A 413 4.76 3.20 -0.38
C ALA A 413 4.14 4.52 0.07
N TYR A 414 4.32 5.54 -0.76
CA TYR A 414 3.90 6.92 -0.52
C TYR A 414 3.20 7.51 -1.74
N TRP A 415 2.17 8.33 -1.51
CA TRP A 415 1.63 9.24 -2.52
C TRP A 415 2.08 10.67 -2.21
N ILE A 416 2.69 11.34 -3.20
CA ILE A 416 3.20 12.70 -3.09
C ILE A 416 2.48 13.57 -4.12
N SER A 417 1.79 14.61 -3.63
CA SER A 417 1.13 15.64 -4.43
C SER A 417 1.99 16.91 -4.48
N GLU A 418 1.48 17.99 -5.09
CA GLU A 418 2.15 19.30 -5.03
C GLU A 418 2.29 19.82 -3.58
N ASN A 419 1.39 19.43 -2.66
CA ASN A 419 1.25 20.05 -1.34
C ASN A 419 1.26 19.05 -0.16
N SER A 420 1.44 17.75 -0.40
CA SER A 420 1.46 16.74 0.66
C SER A 420 2.25 15.48 0.27
N CYS A 421 2.80 14.80 1.29
CA CYS A 421 3.30 13.43 1.21
C CYS A 421 2.52 12.55 2.19
N GLN A 422 2.07 11.37 1.75
CA GLN A 422 1.17 10.50 2.49
C GLN A 422 1.67 9.05 2.43
N ARG A 423 2.07 8.48 3.57
CA ARG A 423 2.42 7.05 3.67
C ARG A 423 1.16 6.21 3.47
N LEU A 424 1.13 5.40 2.41
CA LEU A 424 0.02 4.52 2.07
C LEU A 424 0.05 3.23 2.92
N THR A 425 1.26 2.71 3.16
CA THR A 425 1.48 1.48 3.91
C THR A 425 1.31 1.63 5.42
N VAL A 426 1.00 0.50 6.05
CA VAL A 426 1.24 0.23 7.46
C VAL A 426 2.26 -0.90 7.52
N ASP A 427 3.28 -0.71 8.35
CA ASP A 427 4.42 -1.61 8.47
C ASP A 427 3.99 -2.88 9.23
N ASP A 428 4.45 -4.06 8.83
CA ASP A 428 4.17 -5.33 9.54
C ASP A 428 5.14 -5.57 10.72
N ASP A 429 5.44 -4.53 11.49
CA ASP A 429 6.35 -4.54 12.62
C ASP A 429 5.66 -4.87 13.97
N VAL A 430 6.44 -5.03 15.04
CA VAL A 430 5.89 -5.21 16.40
C VAL A 430 5.11 -3.98 16.82
N ALA A 431 5.60 -2.77 16.54
CA ALA A 431 4.94 -1.55 17.00
C ALA A 431 3.51 -1.43 16.46
N SER A 432 3.33 -1.56 15.14
CA SER A 432 2.01 -1.53 14.49
C SER A 432 1.13 -2.72 14.88
N ARG A 433 1.72 -3.87 15.25
CA ARG A 433 0.97 -4.99 15.83
C ARG A 433 0.42 -4.65 17.22
N GLU A 434 1.22 -4.14 18.14
CA GLU A 434 0.75 -3.81 19.50
C GLU A 434 -0.32 -2.70 19.47
N VAL A 435 -0.21 -1.72 18.57
CA VAL A 435 -1.27 -0.72 18.32
C VAL A 435 -2.54 -1.39 17.80
N ARG A 436 -2.45 -2.20 16.73
CA ARG A 436 -3.59 -2.88 16.12
C ARG A 436 -4.31 -3.86 17.05
N LEU A 437 -3.64 -4.35 18.10
CA LEU A 437 -4.20 -5.17 19.18
C LEU A 437 -4.76 -4.35 20.36
N GLY A 438 -4.67 -3.02 20.33
CA GLY A 438 -5.13 -2.14 21.40
C GLY A 438 -4.23 -2.09 22.64
N HIS A 439 -3.00 -2.61 22.56
CA HIS A 439 -2.12 -2.75 23.72
C HIS A 439 -1.32 -1.48 24.07
N SER A 440 -1.10 -0.57 23.12
CA SER A 440 -0.21 0.60 23.30
C SER A 440 -0.48 1.67 22.23
N LEU A 441 -0.09 2.93 22.48
CA LEU A 441 -0.05 3.99 21.46
C LEU A 441 1.15 3.78 20.52
N TYR A 442 1.11 4.30 19.29
CA TYR A 442 2.17 4.03 18.30
C TYR A 442 3.54 4.55 18.74
N TRP A 443 3.61 5.75 19.32
CA TRP A 443 4.87 6.32 19.83
C TRP A 443 5.39 5.58 21.08
N GLU A 444 4.53 4.99 21.90
CA GLU A 444 4.95 4.12 23.01
C GLU A 444 5.53 2.81 22.47
N ALA A 445 4.83 2.20 21.51
CA ALA A 445 5.21 0.94 20.89
C ALA A 445 6.54 1.05 20.11
N GLN A 446 6.83 2.22 19.51
CA GLN A 446 8.12 2.55 18.91
C GLN A 446 9.29 2.60 19.91
N ASN A 447 9.05 2.88 21.18
CA ASN A 447 10.11 2.92 22.21
C ASN A 447 10.53 1.51 22.70
N ARG A 448 10.00 0.43 22.11
CA ARG A 448 10.36 -0.95 22.46
C ARG A 448 11.65 -1.40 21.76
N ASN A 449 12.48 -2.17 22.46
CA ASN A 449 13.69 -2.80 21.90
C ASN A 449 13.42 -3.75 20.72
N ASP A 450 12.17 -4.22 20.55
CA ASP A 450 11.73 -5.09 19.46
C ASP A 450 10.76 -4.40 18.48
N ALA A 451 10.58 -3.07 18.57
CA ALA A 451 9.56 -2.31 17.83
C ALA A 451 9.52 -2.60 16.32
N GLY A 452 10.68 -2.43 15.64
CA GLY A 452 10.83 -2.68 14.21
C GLY A 452 11.00 -4.15 13.82
N ALA A 453 10.82 -5.12 14.72
CA ALA A 453 10.98 -6.53 14.37
C ALA A 453 9.81 -7.02 13.50
N LEU A 454 10.10 -7.47 12.27
CA LEU A 454 9.08 -7.96 11.34
C LEU A 454 8.25 -9.13 11.90
N THR A 455 6.94 -9.02 11.73
CA THR A 455 5.94 -10.02 12.16
C THR A 455 5.57 -10.99 11.04
N GLN A 456 5.71 -10.56 9.78
CA GLN A 456 5.66 -11.40 8.57
C GLN A 456 6.63 -10.88 7.49
N ALA A 457 7.21 -11.81 6.72
CA ALA A 457 8.05 -11.59 5.55
C ALA A 457 7.96 -12.83 4.64
N LEU A 458 8.10 -12.67 3.33
CA LEU A 458 7.99 -13.76 2.35
C LEU A 458 9.05 -14.85 2.59
N GLY A 459 8.70 -16.12 2.36
CA GLY A 459 9.59 -17.27 2.43
C GLY A 459 9.92 -17.79 3.84
N THR A 460 9.71 -16.95 4.86
CA THR A 460 10.03 -17.28 6.27
C THR A 460 9.13 -18.37 6.86
N ARG A 461 7.89 -18.49 6.38
CA ARG A 461 6.87 -19.45 6.83
C ARG A 461 6.04 -20.00 5.66
N ASP A 462 5.17 -20.95 5.94
CA ASP A 462 4.21 -21.46 4.94
C ASP A 462 3.22 -20.36 4.52
N GLY A 463 2.87 -20.34 3.23
CA GLY A 463 2.01 -19.33 2.62
C GLY A 463 0.59 -19.29 3.18
N ASP A 464 0.11 -20.35 3.84
CA ASP A 464 -1.17 -20.32 4.57
C ASP A 464 -1.16 -19.28 5.72
N PHE A 465 0.00 -19.07 6.36
CA PHE A 465 0.18 -18.12 7.49
C PHE A 465 0.67 -16.72 7.06
N LEU A 466 0.55 -16.40 5.78
CA LEU A 466 0.87 -15.09 5.22
C LEU A 466 -0.42 -14.29 4.97
N HIS A 467 -0.40 -13.01 5.36
CA HIS A 467 -1.55 -12.12 5.28
C HIS A 467 -1.13 -10.79 4.64
N PRO A 468 -0.91 -10.74 3.31
CA PRO A 468 -0.51 -9.51 2.63
C PRO A 468 -1.59 -8.44 2.76
N THR A 469 -1.19 -7.21 3.07
CA THR A 469 -2.12 -6.07 3.09
C THR A 469 -2.31 -5.58 1.66
N ILE A 470 -3.53 -5.66 1.13
CA ILE A 470 -3.85 -5.17 -0.22
C ILE A 470 -4.83 -4.02 -0.14
N GLN A 471 -4.46 -2.88 -0.74
CA GLN A 471 -5.24 -1.65 -0.81
C GLN A 471 -5.48 -1.26 -2.27
N ARG A 472 -6.61 -0.60 -2.54
CA ARG A 472 -6.98 -0.13 -3.88
C ARG A 472 -7.22 1.38 -3.88
N PHE A 473 -6.61 2.05 -4.84
CA PHE A 473 -6.73 3.48 -5.08
C PHE A 473 -7.17 3.76 -6.52
N MET A 474 -7.74 4.94 -6.76
CA MET A 474 -8.02 5.46 -8.10
C MET A 474 -7.03 6.57 -8.46
N ILE A 475 -6.41 6.47 -9.63
CA ILE A 475 -5.51 7.49 -10.16
C ILE A 475 -6.34 8.54 -10.93
N GLU A 476 -6.88 9.51 -10.19
CA GLU A 476 -7.71 10.61 -10.73
C GLU A 476 -7.08 12.02 -10.63
N ASP A 477 -5.91 12.13 -10.01
CA ASP A 477 -5.10 13.35 -9.89
C ASP A 477 -3.66 13.09 -10.36
N GLU A 478 -2.96 14.14 -10.76
CA GLU A 478 -1.51 14.07 -11.02
C GLU A 478 -0.73 13.99 -9.70
N GLY A 479 0.27 13.11 -9.65
CA GLY A 479 1.01 12.80 -8.43
C GLY A 479 2.14 11.81 -8.65
N LEU A 480 2.93 11.60 -7.59
CA LEU A 480 4.04 10.66 -7.56
C LEU A 480 3.73 9.53 -6.58
N LEU A 481 3.73 8.30 -7.08
CA LEU A 481 3.79 7.10 -6.27
C LEU A 481 5.26 6.75 -6.04
N LEU A 482 5.70 6.60 -4.79
CA LEU A 482 7.07 6.26 -4.42
C LEU A 482 7.07 4.99 -3.57
N LEU A 483 7.82 3.97 -3.99
CA LEU A 483 8.07 2.72 -3.26
C LEU A 483 9.53 2.67 -2.82
N CYS A 484 9.81 2.21 -1.59
CA CYS A 484 11.19 2.11 -1.07
C CYS A 484 11.36 1.09 0.07
N SER A 485 12.59 0.61 0.27
CA SER A 485 13.02 -0.19 1.44
C SER A 485 13.16 0.67 2.71
N ASP A 486 13.51 0.05 3.84
CA ASP A 486 13.72 0.78 5.10
C ASP A 486 14.88 1.79 4.96
N GLY A 487 15.96 1.45 4.25
CA GLY A 487 17.13 2.30 4.05
C GLY A 487 16.84 3.74 3.58
N LEU A 488 15.75 3.99 2.84
CA LEU A 488 15.28 5.36 2.60
C LEU A 488 14.27 5.85 3.65
N SER A 489 13.31 5.03 4.03
CA SER A 489 12.12 5.47 4.77
C SER A 489 12.27 5.47 6.29
N ASP A 490 13.30 4.81 6.80
CA ASP A 490 13.69 4.79 8.21
C ASP A 490 14.06 6.22 8.68
N ASN A 491 13.80 6.53 9.95
CA ASN A 491 13.87 7.90 10.50
C ASN A 491 12.93 8.93 9.83
N ASN A 492 11.97 8.50 8.99
CA ASN A 492 10.97 9.32 8.27
C ASN A 492 11.59 10.32 7.27
N TRP A 493 12.67 9.95 6.56
CA TRP A 493 13.30 10.87 5.61
C TRP A 493 12.43 11.20 4.39
N VAL A 494 11.50 10.33 3.99
CA VAL A 494 10.56 10.64 2.88
C VAL A 494 9.64 11.79 3.28
N GLU A 495 9.06 11.70 4.48
CA GLU A 495 8.16 12.70 5.08
C GLU A 495 8.85 14.04 5.36
N GLN A 496 10.17 14.05 5.60
CA GLN A 496 10.98 15.27 5.74
C GLN A 496 11.47 15.84 4.40
N SER A 497 11.76 15.00 3.41
CA SER A 497 12.44 15.44 2.17
C SER A 497 11.51 15.70 0.97
N TRP A 498 10.28 15.18 0.95
CA TRP A 498 9.38 15.22 -0.22
C TRP A 498 9.24 16.60 -0.87
N ALA A 499 9.19 17.68 -0.08
CA ALA A 499 9.02 19.05 -0.57
C ALA A 499 10.18 19.53 -1.44
N SER A 500 11.36 18.90 -1.36
CA SER A 500 12.56 19.25 -2.13
C SER A 500 12.57 18.68 -3.57
N TYR A 501 11.82 17.62 -3.84
CA TYR A 501 11.79 16.94 -5.16
C TYR A 501 10.38 16.75 -5.73
N GLY A 502 9.38 16.42 -4.90
CA GLY A 502 8.03 16.06 -5.34
C GLY A 502 7.38 17.17 -6.19
N PRO A 503 7.21 18.40 -5.65
CA PRO A 503 6.63 19.51 -6.41
C PRO A 503 7.45 19.87 -7.65
N ALA A 504 8.77 19.71 -7.63
CA ALA A 504 9.66 20.00 -8.75
C ALA A 504 9.51 18.98 -9.90
N VAL A 505 9.34 17.70 -9.60
CA VAL A 505 9.06 16.66 -10.61
C VAL A 505 7.67 16.82 -11.21
N LEU A 506 6.65 17.09 -10.38
CA LEU A 506 5.28 17.35 -10.85
C LEU A 506 5.20 18.58 -11.78
N LYS A 507 6.04 19.60 -11.54
CA LYS A 507 6.14 20.79 -12.40
C LYS A 507 7.04 20.60 -13.63
N GLY A 508 7.72 19.47 -13.75
CA GLY A 508 8.71 19.20 -14.81
C GLY A 508 10.00 20.03 -14.68
N GLU A 509 10.27 20.58 -13.49
CA GLU A 509 11.49 21.32 -13.15
C GLU A 509 12.64 20.36 -12.79
N MET A 510 12.31 19.16 -12.31
CA MET A 510 13.21 18.05 -12.04
C MET A 510 12.75 16.80 -12.81
N SER A 511 13.68 15.93 -13.26
CA SER A 511 13.31 14.63 -13.86
C SER A 511 13.12 13.56 -12.78
N LEU A 512 12.27 12.57 -13.08
CA LEU A 512 12.03 11.41 -12.21
C LEU A 512 13.33 10.66 -11.87
N GLU A 513 14.21 10.49 -12.86
CA GLU A 513 15.57 9.94 -12.69
C GLU A 513 16.43 10.76 -11.70
N ALA A 514 16.40 12.10 -11.80
CA ALA A 514 17.18 12.95 -10.90
C ALA A 514 16.65 12.92 -9.46
N ALA A 515 15.33 12.89 -9.27
CA ALA A 515 14.71 12.75 -7.94
C ALA A 515 15.08 11.42 -7.27
N VAL A 516 14.98 10.30 -8.00
CA VAL A 516 15.37 8.98 -7.48
C VAL A 516 16.87 8.92 -7.16
N GLN A 517 17.73 9.52 -7.99
CA GLN A 517 19.17 9.63 -7.70
C GLN A 517 19.44 10.47 -6.45
N SER A 518 18.72 11.58 -6.25
CA SER A 518 18.82 12.41 -5.04
C SER A 518 18.31 11.69 -3.78
N LEU A 519 17.29 10.85 -3.89
CA LEU A 519 16.79 10.02 -2.79
C LEU A 519 17.79 8.92 -2.38
N ILE A 520 18.40 8.23 -3.35
CA ILE A 520 19.49 7.26 -3.07
C ILE A 520 20.69 7.96 -2.42
N GLN A 521 21.06 9.16 -2.88
CA GLN A 521 22.12 9.94 -2.23
C GLN A 521 21.74 10.33 -0.79
N LEU A 522 20.51 10.80 -0.54
CA LEU A 522 20.03 11.16 0.79
C LEU A 522 20.06 9.95 1.74
N ALA A 523 19.59 8.78 1.30
CA ALA A 523 19.67 7.55 2.08
C ALA A 523 21.13 7.19 2.41
N ASN A 524 22.03 7.18 1.42
CA ASN A 524 23.45 6.92 1.64
C ASN A 524 24.15 7.93 2.57
N GLU A 525 23.68 9.17 2.63
CA GLU A 525 24.19 10.20 3.56
C GLU A 525 23.60 10.16 4.97
N LYS A 526 22.41 9.55 5.17
CA LYS A 526 21.67 9.57 6.45
C LYS A 526 21.49 8.20 7.10
N ASN A 527 21.09 7.22 6.31
CA ASN A 527 20.74 5.85 6.69
C ASN A 527 21.71 4.82 6.06
N GLY A 528 22.85 5.26 5.52
CA GLY A 528 23.82 4.42 4.79
C GLY A 528 24.54 3.32 5.62
N TYR A 529 23.95 2.88 6.74
CA TYR A 529 24.22 1.58 7.35
C TYR A 529 23.60 0.44 6.54
N ASP A 530 22.56 0.72 5.76
CA ASP A 530 21.82 -0.29 5.01
C ASP A 530 21.89 -0.17 3.48
N ASN A 531 21.30 -1.15 2.80
CA ASN A 531 20.98 -1.08 1.38
C ASN A 531 19.89 -0.04 1.13
N THR A 532 19.66 0.37 -0.12
CA THR A 532 18.51 1.24 -0.43
C THR A 532 18.00 1.03 -1.84
N SER A 533 16.68 0.84 -1.95
CA SER A 533 15.96 0.74 -3.21
C SER A 533 14.81 1.73 -3.26
N VAL A 534 14.63 2.34 -4.42
CA VAL A 534 13.65 3.38 -4.65
C VAL A 534 13.07 3.20 -6.06
N VAL A 535 11.75 3.11 -6.15
CA VAL A 535 11.02 3.11 -7.43
C VAL A 535 9.95 4.20 -7.37
N ALA A 536 9.98 5.12 -8.33
CA ALA A 536 9.02 6.21 -8.44
C ALA A 536 8.24 6.12 -9.75
N THR A 537 6.93 6.41 -9.67
CA THR A 537 6.01 6.50 -10.80
C THR A 537 5.34 7.87 -10.80
N HIS A 538 5.53 8.66 -11.86
CA HIS A 538 4.83 9.92 -12.10
C HIS A 538 3.54 9.61 -12.87
N CYS A 539 2.42 9.70 -12.16
CA CYS A 539 1.08 9.61 -12.72
C CYS A 539 0.64 10.98 -13.24
N ARG A 540 0.32 11.11 -14.53
CA ARG A 540 -0.02 12.39 -15.15
C ARG A 540 -1.45 12.40 -15.69
N MET A 541 -2.21 13.44 -15.35
CA MET A 541 -3.57 13.69 -15.86
C MET A 541 -3.59 14.55 -17.13
N SER A 542 -2.55 14.44 -17.97
CA SER A 542 -2.43 15.15 -19.24
C SER A 542 -2.44 14.17 -20.41
N PRO A 543 -3.13 14.44 -21.52
CA PRO A 543 -2.97 13.65 -22.75
C PRO A 543 -1.50 13.69 -23.19
N GLU A 544 -0.98 12.61 -23.79
CA GLU A 544 0.36 12.57 -24.36
C GLU A 544 0.64 13.85 -25.16
N ARG A 545 1.66 14.61 -24.75
CA ARG A 545 2.05 15.82 -25.46
C ARG A 545 2.69 15.40 -26.78
N LEU A 546 1.89 15.32 -27.84
CA LEU A 546 2.33 15.06 -29.21
C LEU A 546 3.50 15.98 -29.58
N VAL A 547 4.73 15.47 -29.49
CA VAL A 547 5.96 16.19 -29.85
C VAL A 547 6.07 16.20 -31.38
N LEU A 548 5.25 17.04 -32.01
CA LEU A 548 5.15 17.11 -33.48
C LEU A 548 6.49 17.46 -34.15
N PHE A 549 7.38 18.16 -33.45
CA PHE A 549 8.79 18.34 -33.81
C PHE A 549 9.67 18.50 -32.57
N ASP A 550 10.80 17.79 -32.50
CA ASP A 550 11.93 18.17 -31.66
C ASP A 550 12.87 19.12 -32.44
N PRO A 551 13.00 20.40 -32.06
CA PRO A 551 13.91 21.32 -32.73
C PRO A 551 15.40 21.00 -32.52
N LYS A 552 15.77 20.12 -31.57
CA LYS A 552 17.16 19.66 -31.39
C LYS A 552 17.56 18.56 -32.38
N SER A 553 16.59 17.85 -32.97
CA SER A 553 16.84 16.85 -34.03
C SER A 553 17.31 17.46 -35.35
N VAL A 554 17.07 18.76 -35.58
CA VAL A 554 17.49 19.47 -36.80
C VAL A 554 18.96 19.87 -36.71
N SER A 555 19.84 18.93 -37.04
CA SER A 555 21.25 19.24 -37.30
C SER A 555 21.41 20.26 -38.46
N ALA A 556 22.55 20.97 -38.45
CA ALA A 556 22.88 22.20 -39.17
C ALA A 556 22.27 22.41 -40.59
N PRO A 557 21.97 23.66 -40.99
CA PRO A 557 21.30 23.97 -42.25
C PRO A 557 22.06 23.41 -43.48
N VAL A 558 21.40 22.47 -44.17
CA VAL A 558 21.87 21.92 -45.45
C VAL A 558 22.06 23.06 -46.45
N SER A 559 23.27 23.22 -46.96
CA SER A 559 23.58 24.24 -47.96
C SER A 559 22.73 24.02 -49.23
N ALA A 560 22.03 25.07 -49.66
CA ALA A 560 21.03 24.96 -50.73
C ALA A 560 21.61 24.34 -52.02
N PRO A 561 20.96 23.33 -52.61
CA PRO A 561 21.44 22.70 -53.84
C PRO A 561 21.38 23.70 -55.00
N ARG A 562 22.53 23.96 -55.63
CA ARG A 562 22.56 24.73 -56.88
C ARG A 562 21.80 23.96 -57.96
N LEU A 563 20.84 24.60 -58.62
CA LEU A 563 20.26 24.12 -59.86
C LEU A 563 21.37 23.99 -60.92
N ALA A 564 21.73 22.75 -61.25
CA ALA A 564 22.48 22.38 -62.44
C ALA A 564 21.52 21.68 -63.41
N SER A 565 21.51 22.11 -64.67
CA SER A 565 20.57 21.63 -65.69
C SER A 565 20.80 20.16 -66.03
N ILE A 566 19.71 19.37 -66.09
CA ILE A 566 19.73 18.00 -66.61
C ILE A 566 20.26 18.00 -68.05
N SER A 567 21.18 17.09 -68.36
CA SER A 567 21.66 16.82 -69.71
C SER A 567 22.04 15.35 -69.82
N LEU A 568 21.39 14.64 -70.76
CA LEU A 568 21.55 13.20 -70.97
C LEU A 568 22.84 12.88 -71.74
N PRO A 569 23.73 11.99 -71.25
CA PRO A 569 24.77 11.40 -72.05
C PRO A 569 24.26 10.13 -72.75
N MET A 570 24.45 10.04 -74.06
CA MET A 570 24.36 8.77 -74.80
C MET A 570 25.73 8.07 -74.82
N SER A 571 25.70 6.73 -74.91
CA SER A 571 26.67 5.87 -75.61
C SER A 571 28.19 6.09 -75.41
N GLY A 572 28.87 5.12 -74.80
CA GLY A 572 30.34 4.98 -74.88
C GLY A 572 30.89 3.96 -73.87
N PRO A 573 31.83 3.06 -74.25
CA PRO A 573 32.36 2.02 -73.36
C PRO A 573 33.72 2.38 -72.73
N MET A 574 34.21 1.46 -71.86
CA MET A 574 35.51 1.44 -71.18
C MET A 574 35.69 2.47 -70.05
N SER A 575 36.41 2.22 -68.96
CA SER A 575 36.78 1.03 -68.17
C SER A 575 37.81 1.55 -67.16
N ALA A 576 37.56 1.45 -65.86
CA ALA A 576 38.55 1.73 -64.83
C ALA A 576 38.25 0.87 -63.60
N SER A 577 39.21 0.06 -63.16
CA SER A 577 39.08 -0.79 -61.98
C SER A 577 39.60 -0.06 -60.73
N ILE A 578 38.91 -0.26 -59.60
CA ILE A 578 39.41 0.12 -58.27
C ILE A 578 40.17 -1.10 -57.70
N PRO A 579 41.37 -0.94 -57.11
CA PRO A 579 42.10 -2.06 -56.52
C PRO A 579 41.39 -2.70 -55.32
N GLU A 580 41.33 -4.04 -55.27
CA GLU A 580 40.66 -4.83 -54.21
C GLU A 580 41.27 -4.69 -52.80
N SER A 581 42.40 -4.00 -52.68
CA SER A 581 43.12 -3.74 -51.42
C SER A 581 42.47 -2.68 -50.52
N GLN A 582 41.40 -2.01 -50.97
CA GLN A 582 40.69 -0.98 -50.19
C GLN A 582 39.21 -1.31 -49.89
N LEU A 583 38.74 -2.53 -50.17
CA LEU A 583 37.38 -2.98 -49.84
C LEU A 583 37.38 -3.86 -48.59
N SER A 584 36.43 -3.62 -47.68
CA SER A 584 36.21 -4.43 -46.47
C SER A 584 35.58 -5.79 -46.80
N GLU A 585 35.73 -6.76 -45.88
CA GLU A 585 35.08 -8.08 -45.94
C GLU A 585 33.58 -7.98 -46.25
N SER A 586 32.87 -7.09 -45.54
CA SER A 586 31.43 -6.85 -45.70
C SER A 586 31.06 -6.38 -47.12
N SER A 587 31.91 -5.57 -47.75
CA SER A 587 31.71 -5.13 -49.14
C SER A 587 32.06 -6.22 -50.16
N LYS A 588 33.01 -7.11 -49.85
CA LYS A 588 33.39 -8.22 -50.74
C LYS A 588 32.29 -9.27 -50.84
N GLN A 589 31.64 -9.61 -49.72
CA GLN A 589 30.51 -10.55 -49.70
C GLN A 589 29.29 -10.08 -50.49
N LEU A 590 29.09 -8.77 -50.66
CA LEU A 590 28.00 -8.19 -51.46
C LEU A 590 28.28 -8.19 -52.97
N LEU A 591 29.54 -8.35 -53.40
CA LEU A 591 29.95 -8.31 -54.81
C LEU A 591 30.07 -9.70 -55.46
N TYR A 592 30.27 -10.75 -54.66
CA TYR A 592 30.52 -12.12 -55.14
C TYR A 592 29.68 -13.17 -54.39
N PRO A 593 28.39 -13.33 -54.75
CA PRO A 593 27.54 -14.40 -54.20
C PRO A 593 27.87 -15.76 -54.85
N GLU A 594 28.79 -16.53 -54.26
CA GLU A 594 29.07 -17.90 -54.72
C GLU A 594 27.90 -18.88 -54.43
N THR A 595 27.66 -19.79 -55.38
CA THR A 595 26.50 -20.68 -55.37
C THR A 595 26.85 -22.13 -55.06
N ASN A 596 26.37 -22.65 -53.91
CA ASN A 596 26.24 -24.08 -53.55
C ASN A 596 27.60 -24.84 -53.38
N THR A 597 27.72 -25.89 -52.55
CA THR A 597 26.83 -27.07 -52.42
C THR A 597 27.03 -27.75 -51.01
N PRO A 598 26.47 -28.94 -50.69
CA PRO A 598 25.28 -29.07 -49.83
C PRO A 598 25.52 -29.66 -48.41
N GLN A 599 24.57 -29.44 -47.50
CA GLN A 599 24.36 -30.29 -46.31
C GLN A 599 22.88 -30.64 -46.08
N GLN A 600 22.62 -31.67 -45.26
CA GLN A 600 21.37 -32.44 -45.20
C GLN A 600 20.39 -32.01 -44.08
N PRO A 601 19.08 -32.37 -44.15
CA PRO A 601 18.01 -31.64 -43.47
C PRO A 601 17.77 -32.00 -41.98
N ALA A 602 17.64 -30.97 -41.15
CA ALA A 602 17.36 -31.08 -39.71
C ALA A 602 15.99 -31.67 -39.33
N GLN A 603 15.02 -31.72 -40.27
CA GLN A 603 13.63 -32.15 -40.01
C GLN A 603 13.49 -33.57 -39.43
N LYS A 604 14.50 -34.44 -39.61
CA LYS A 604 14.44 -35.84 -39.12
C LYS A 604 14.56 -35.95 -37.59
N GLN A 605 15.23 -35.00 -36.93
CA GLN A 605 15.41 -35.02 -35.46
C GLN A 605 14.17 -34.54 -34.71
N GLN A 606 13.46 -33.53 -35.21
CA GLN A 606 12.23 -33.02 -34.57
C GLN A 606 11.13 -34.08 -34.52
N ARG A 607 10.91 -34.82 -35.62
CA ARG A 607 9.92 -35.92 -35.64
C ARG A 607 10.28 -37.06 -34.66
N LEU A 608 11.57 -37.34 -34.44
CA LEU A 608 12.00 -38.35 -33.48
C LEU A 608 11.74 -37.92 -32.02
N LYS A 609 12.03 -36.66 -31.68
CA LYS A 609 11.72 -36.10 -30.34
C LYS A 609 10.21 -36.11 -30.05
N LEU A 610 9.38 -35.72 -31.02
CA LEU A 610 7.93 -35.72 -30.87
C LEU A 610 7.35 -37.14 -30.65
N LEU A 611 7.92 -38.14 -31.33
CA LEU A 611 7.47 -39.53 -31.19
C LEU A 611 7.87 -40.13 -29.83
N LEU A 612 9.03 -39.74 -29.30
CA LEU A 612 9.46 -40.08 -27.94
C LEU A 612 8.59 -39.42 -26.85
N SER A 613 8.20 -38.15 -26.99
CA SER A 613 7.34 -37.49 -26.01
C SER A 613 5.93 -38.10 -25.97
N VAL A 614 5.35 -38.44 -27.13
CA VAL A 614 4.05 -39.13 -27.20
C VAL A 614 4.11 -40.53 -26.55
N LEU A 615 5.20 -41.28 -26.76
CA LEU A 615 5.39 -42.57 -26.08
C LEU A 615 5.54 -42.43 -24.56
N GLY A 616 6.21 -41.36 -24.08
CA GLY A 616 6.32 -41.07 -22.65
C GLY A 616 4.97 -40.81 -21.98
N VAL A 617 4.14 -39.97 -22.59
CA VAL A 617 2.78 -39.67 -22.09
C VAL A 617 1.89 -40.93 -22.10
N LEU A 618 1.98 -41.75 -23.17
CA LEU A 618 1.24 -43.01 -23.24
C LEU A 618 1.70 -44.01 -22.15
N GLY A 619 3.00 -44.05 -21.85
CA GLY A 619 3.56 -44.85 -20.75
C GLY A 619 3.03 -44.43 -19.38
N LEU A 620 2.97 -43.12 -19.10
CA LEU A 620 2.39 -42.59 -17.87
C LEU A 620 0.89 -42.90 -17.73
N MET A 621 0.11 -42.77 -18.81
CA MET A 621 -1.30 -43.16 -18.81
C MET A 621 -1.49 -44.65 -18.49
N LEU A 622 -0.69 -45.53 -19.11
CA LEU A 622 -0.75 -46.97 -18.86
C LEU A 622 -0.31 -47.34 -17.43
N ALA A 623 0.69 -46.65 -16.87
CA ALA A 623 1.11 -46.82 -15.48
C ALA A 623 -0.01 -46.39 -14.50
N GLY A 624 -0.67 -45.26 -14.75
CA GLY A 624 -1.81 -44.80 -13.95
C GLY A 624 -3.01 -45.78 -14.01
N LEU A 625 -3.31 -46.32 -15.20
CA LEU A 625 -4.33 -47.35 -15.38
C LEU A 625 -4.00 -48.64 -14.62
N ALA A 626 -2.74 -49.10 -14.67
CA ALA A 626 -2.29 -50.26 -13.93
C ALA A 626 -2.37 -50.04 -12.41
N LEU A 627 -1.96 -48.86 -11.93
CA LEU A 627 -2.03 -48.51 -10.51
C LEU A 627 -3.48 -48.43 -10.01
N GLY A 628 -4.38 -47.81 -10.77
CA GLY A 628 -5.81 -47.74 -10.45
C GLY A 628 -6.49 -49.11 -10.40
N LEU A 629 -6.15 -50.00 -11.35
CA LEU A 629 -6.62 -51.39 -11.33
C LEU A 629 -6.05 -52.19 -10.15
N TRP A 630 -4.79 -51.95 -9.78
CA TRP A 630 -4.16 -52.60 -8.62
C TRP A 630 -4.79 -52.16 -7.28
N VAL A 631 -5.04 -50.86 -7.10
CA VAL A 631 -5.76 -50.34 -5.91
C VAL A 631 -7.18 -50.90 -5.85
N ARG A 632 -7.91 -50.91 -6.97
CA ARG A 632 -9.29 -51.42 -7.07
C ARG A 632 -9.41 -52.94 -6.81
N ASN A 633 -8.37 -53.73 -7.11
CA ASN A 633 -8.37 -55.18 -6.89
C ASN A 633 -7.73 -55.62 -5.56
N ARG A 634 -7.46 -54.70 -4.61
CA ARG A 634 -7.10 -55.10 -3.25
C ARG A 634 -8.31 -55.74 -2.55
N PRO A 635 -8.20 -56.96 -1.98
CA PRO A 635 -9.25 -57.50 -1.14
C PRO A 635 -9.38 -56.65 0.13
N THR A 636 -10.61 -56.32 0.52
CA THR A 636 -10.91 -55.71 1.82
C THR A 636 -10.57 -56.69 2.94
N PRO A 637 -9.82 -56.30 3.99
CA PRO A 637 -9.60 -57.17 5.14
C PRO A 637 -10.92 -57.42 5.88
N GLU A 638 -11.14 -58.66 6.31
CA GLU A 638 -12.26 -59.03 7.17
C GLU A 638 -12.11 -58.41 8.58
N PRO A 639 -13.23 -58.05 9.25
CA PRO A 639 -13.17 -57.52 10.61
C PRO A 639 -12.73 -58.60 11.60
N VAL A 640 -11.64 -58.36 12.32
CA VAL A 640 -11.13 -59.24 13.37
C VAL A 640 -12.05 -59.16 14.61
N PRO A 641 -12.43 -60.28 15.25
CA PRO A 641 -13.26 -60.25 16.45
C PRO A 641 -12.56 -59.57 17.65
N GLU A 642 -13.34 -58.81 18.40
CA GLU A 642 -12.89 -58.07 19.59
C GLU A 642 -12.49 -59.04 20.73
N GLN A 643 -11.23 -59.02 21.15
CA GLN A 643 -10.72 -59.83 22.26
C GLN A 643 -10.64 -59.02 23.55
N LEU A 644 -11.30 -59.51 24.60
CA LEU A 644 -11.28 -58.91 25.94
C LEU A 644 -9.87 -59.02 26.58
N PRO A 645 -9.38 -57.95 27.26
CA PRO A 645 -8.16 -58.01 28.06
C PRO A 645 -8.33 -58.86 29.34
N PRO A 646 -7.23 -59.40 29.91
CA PRO A 646 -7.25 -60.31 31.06
C PRO A 646 -7.60 -59.62 32.41
N PRO A 647 -7.94 -60.40 33.46
CA PRO A 647 -8.34 -59.87 34.76
C PRO A 647 -7.17 -59.20 35.52
N PRO A 648 -7.48 -58.26 36.44
CA PRO A 648 -6.46 -57.47 37.14
C PRO A 648 -5.75 -58.22 38.27
N GLU A 649 -4.47 -57.92 38.48
CA GLU A 649 -3.71 -58.33 39.66
C GLU A 649 -4.02 -57.44 40.88
N SER A 650 -3.84 -57.98 42.09
CA SER A 650 -4.28 -57.37 43.35
C SER A 650 -3.26 -56.37 43.94
N PRO A 651 -3.67 -55.14 44.31
CA PRO A 651 -2.84 -54.20 45.05
C PRO A 651 -2.86 -54.45 46.58
N ALA A 652 -1.73 -54.18 47.23
CA ALA A 652 -1.60 -54.12 48.69
C ALA A 652 -1.93 -52.70 49.24
N PRO A 653 -2.21 -52.51 50.54
CA PRO A 653 -3.14 -51.46 50.99
C PRO A 653 -2.58 -50.06 51.31
N ASN A 654 -3.50 -49.08 51.23
CA ASN A 654 -3.38 -47.67 51.65
C ASN A 654 -3.02 -47.47 53.14
N PRO A 655 -2.39 -46.32 53.47
CA PRO A 655 -3.12 -45.17 54.04
C PRO A 655 -2.68 -43.81 53.43
N GLN A 656 -3.39 -42.68 53.52
CA GLN A 656 -4.72 -42.33 54.08
C GLN A 656 -5.14 -40.95 53.52
N GLN A 657 -6.42 -40.76 53.17
CA GLN A 657 -7.08 -39.44 53.18
C GLN A 657 -8.55 -39.60 53.59
N SER A 658 -9.15 -38.55 54.17
CA SER A 658 -10.55 -38.52 54.60
C SER A 658 -11.27 -37.33 53.96
N PRO A 659 -12.50 -37.49 53.44
CA PRO A 659 -13.11 -36.51 52.53
C PRO A 659 -14.09 -35.54 53.22
N SER A 660 -14.40 -34.45 52.51
CA SER A 660 -15.64 -33.68 52.70
C SER A 660 -16.73 -34.18 51.74
N PRO A 661 -18.00 -34.27 52.18
CA PRO A 661 -19.14 -34.49 51.28
C PRO A 661 -20.08 -33.27 51.15
N THR A 662 -20.93 -33.34 50.13
CA THR A 662 -21.80 -32.29 49.56
C THR A 662 -23.07 -31.96 50.39
N ALA A 663 -23.80 -30.93 49.96
CA ALA A 663 -25.03 -30.44 50.59
C ALA A 663 -26.32 -31.16 50.12
N GLU A 664 -27.37 -31.11 50.95
CA GLU A 664 -28.78 -31.27 50.52
C GLU A 664 -29.74 -30.47 51.46
N SER A 665 -31.05 -30.51 51.20
CA SER A 665 -31.95 -29.35 51.43
C SER A 665 -33.03 -29.56 52.55
N PRO A 666 -34.23 -28.90 52.62
CA PRO A 666 -34.61 -28.18 53.86
C PRO A 666 -35.94 -28.61 54.54
N LYS A 667 -36.15 -28.22 55.82
CA LYS A 667 -37.49 -27.85 56.41
C LYS A 667 -37.51 -27.38 57.89
N SER A 668 -38.37 -26.38 58.15
CA SER A 668 -39.18 -26.05 59.36
C SER A 668 -38.61 -26.10 60.81
N SER A 669 -38.47 -24.90 61.40
CA SER A 669 -39.09 -24.38 62.66
C SER A 669 -39.91 -25.34 63.56
N PRO A 670 -39.93 -25.16 64.92
CA PRO A 670 -40.29 -23.87 65.57
C PRO A 670 -39.61 -23.44 66.91
N SER A 671 -40.01 -22.23 67.31
CA SER A 671 -39.83 -21.33 68.49
C SER A 671 -39.85 -21.96 69.91
N PRO A 672 -39.64 -21.22 71.04
CA PRO A 672 -39.65 -19.74 71.29
C PRO A 672 -38.44 -19.22 72.14
N THR A 673 -38.37 -18.06 72.85
CA THR A 673 -39.33 -17.05 73.39
C THR A 673 -38.60 -15.71 73.76
N THR A 674 -39.29 -14.55 73.70
CA THR A 674 -39.20 -13.28 74.51
C THR A 674 -37.83 -12.63 74.92
N GLU A 675 -37.66 -11.31 75.14
CA GLU A 675 -38.59 -10.14 75.20
C GLU A 675 -37.91 -8.78 74.88
N THR A 676 -38.70 -7.70 74.87
CA THR A 676 -38.42 -6.27 74.50
C THR A 676 -38.73 -5.33 75.72
N PRO A 677 -38.83 -3.97 75.66
CA PRO A 677 -38.51 -2.95 74.65
C PRO A 677 -37.60 -1.76 75.19
N PRO A 678 -37.97 -0.45 75.21
CA PRO A 678 -37.29 0.59 74.41
C PRO A 678 -36.77 1.80 75.27
N PRO A 679 -36.46 3.02 74.76
CA PRO A 679 -37.32 3.89 73.91
C PRO A 679 -36.83 4.10 72.47
#